data_AF-A0A1J0TP71-F1
#
_entry.id   AF-A0A1J0TP71-F1
#
_cell.length_a   1.000
_cell.length_b   1.000
_cell.length_c   1.000
_cell.angle_alpha   90.00
_cell.angle_beta   90.00
_cell.angle_gamma   90.00
#
_symmetry.space_group_name_H-M   'P 1'
#
loop_
_entity.id
_entity.type
_entity.pdbx_description
1 polymer ?
#
loop_
_entity_poly.entity_id
_entity_poly.type
_entity_poly.pdbx_seq_one_letter_code
_entity_poly.pdbx_strand_id
1 'polypeptide(L)'
;MVLLSATPLQTDSQDLFTLVNLLRDELVPTERDFVQMLEPNHFLYEAVEAARGGDEQWQPEVRRALDGALSTSWGRQVMTVDPRVAQVRDLLASDPADSRARLRVVRTLEDLNTFSSIVTRTRRRDIGTFTTRKPSAPVVAFTAEQEAVYDAVLEVGRRITQLQAPGMPVEFLMSMLRRQAASSISGLAPLVAQVLENRLDKLDMYELNDDAPDVPAPVLDGLRQQIGEIGRMAARLEGLPDPKVEVLRGIVEDKQGSSNNKVLVFSTFRHTLRYLEEQTRQWGVRVAVVHGAVPDGDRHMLRRRFKLPQSDPDAIDVMLCSEVGTEGLDYQFCDMLVNYDIPWNPMRIEQRIGRIDRRGQQSESVAIINILTEGTIEAEIYQRCLSRIGVFHRALGGSEKILGDLTSELRRIAEDLSLSDTDRKERLRQLADNEVARVQELERLEDQQSALLGLSTESFESRVSEASTEWLSEDKIRDLVRLYFEDSIGRRIALKAGKVAVVRLDDEAVARVTDDLQSVCGGDPRLERVLRRRPAQLRLTADSELAVDDDTVELLGTTHPLVLVTARHAALTRPAMSSLRVRTDLVAPGRYPVAVHGWTRLDSRDTLTLRYISTDPAVEEIADVLLTKAVDGDPDAVVDAPGSKMLEQRHHLEWKSARERHIARAHAAGEQRVASLRAQRDQQLRVLEEHIKNVEDPKIVKMRSSEISSVRDKFDRLIAAQERAVTGADLTTRHLADVLLEVVAP
;
A
#
# COMPACT_ATOMS: atom_id res chain seq x y z
N MET A 1 -7.34 17.21 10.23
CA MET A 1 -8.19 16.15 9.65
C MET A 1 -7.37 15.42 8.59
N VAL A 2 -7.46 14.10 8.51
CA VAL A 2 -6.82 13.31 7.44
C VAL A 2 -7.93 12.60 6.69
N LEU A 3 -8.00 12.78 5.37
CA LEU A 3 -8.96 12.11 4.50
C LEU A 3 -8.23 11.02 3.71
N LEU A 4 -8.76 9.80 3.75
CA LEU A 4 -8.31 8.68 2.93
C LEU A 4 -9.36 8.44 1.86
N SER A 5 -8.97 8.53 0.59
CA SER A 5 -9.86 8.28 -0.55
C SER A 5 -9.12 7.43 -1.58
N ALA A 6 -9.80 6.42 -2.11
CA ALA A 6 -9.26 5.57 -3.17
C ALA A 6 -9.13 6.34 -4.50
N THR A 7 -9.99 7.35 -4.73
CA THR A 7 -10.14 8.01 -6.04
C THR A 7 -10.54 9.49 -5.88
N PRO A 8 -9.64 10.38 -5.43
CA PRO A 8 -9.99 11.78 -5.16
C PRO A 8 -10.22 12.65 -6.42
N LEU A 9 -10.00 12.11 -7.63
CA LEU A 9 -9.83 12.91 -8.87
C LEU A 9 -10.80 12.55 -10.00
N GLN A 10 -11.74 11.63 -9.76
CA GLN A 10 -12.35 10.89 -10.85
C GLN A 10 -13.56 11.51 -11.54
N THR A 11 -14.17 12.59 -11.03
CA THR A 11 -15.47 13.03 -11.59
C THR A 11 -15.63 14.51 -11.89
N ASP A 12 -14.89 15.42 -11.27
CA ASP A 12 -14.78 16.82 -11.72
C ASP A 12 -13.70 17.57 -10.93
N SER A 13 -13.21 18.71 -11.42
CA SER A 13 -12.34 19.62 -10.63
C SER A 13 -13.02 20.07 -9.32
N GLN A 14 -14.36 20.04 -9.32
CA GLN A 14 -15.23 20.41 -8.21
C GLN A 14 -15.18 19.42 -7.03
N ASP A 15 -14.95 18.13 -7.28
CA ASP A 15 -14.81 17.12 -6.21
C ASP A 15 -13.51 17.33 -5.43
N LEU A 16 -12.41 17.58 -6.15
CA LEU A 16 -11.11 17.89 -5.52
C LEU A 16 -11.20 19.21 -4.75
N PHE A 17 -11.85 20.22 -5.33
CA PHE A 17 -12.14 21.47 -4.62
C PHE A 17 -12.91 21.20 -3.32
N THR A 18 -13.97 20.41 -3.34
CA THR A 18 -14.78 20.10 -2.15
C THR A 18 -13.94 19.43 -1.06
N LEU A 19 -13.10 18.46 -1.42
CA LEU A 19 -12.20 17.78 -0.48
C LEU A 19 -11.13 18.72 0.10
N VAL A 20 -10.52 19.56 -0.75
CA VAL A 20 -9.50 20.52 -0.32
C VAL A 20 -10.11 21.63 0.52
N ASN A 21 -11.30 22.11 0.16
CA ASN A 21 -12.06 23.11 0.92
C ASN A 21 -12.44 22.56 2.31
N LEU A 22 -12.90 21.32 2.41
CA LEU A 22 -13.16 20.68 3.72
C LEU A 22 -11.89 20.55 4.58
N LEU A 23 -10.74 20.35 3.96
CA LEU A 23 -9.45 20.21 4.67
C LEU A 23 -8.81 21.55 5.05
N ARG A 24 -8.90 22.53 4.15
CA ARG A 24 -8.16 23.80 4.14
C ARG A 24 -9.02 24.93 3.55
N ASP A 25 -10.20 25.17 4.13
CA ASP A 25 -11.11 26.25 3.74
C ASP A 25 -10.45 27.63 3.80
N GLU A 26 -9.42 27.79 4.65
CA GLU A 26 -8.66 29.02 4.77
C GLU A 26 -7.73 29.30 3.59
N LEU A 27 -7.31 28.25 2.86
CA LEU A 27 -6.49 28.37 1.66
C LEU A 27 -7.33 28.46 0.39
N VAL A 28 -8.43 27.72 0.35
CA VAL A 28 -9.27 27.57 -0.84
C VAL A 28 -10.74 27.73 -0.46
N PRO A 29 -11.19 28.95 -0.10
CA PRO A 29 -12.56 29.16 0.35
C PRO A 29 -13.58 29.12 -0.78
N THR A 30 -13.16 29.45 -2.01
CA THR A 30 -14.01 29.44 -3.20
C THR A 30 -13.39 28.65 -4.35
N GLU A 31 -14.24 28.20 -5.27
CA GLU A 31 -13.81 27.52 -6.49
C GLU A 31 -12.93 28.41 -7.38
N ARG A 32 -13.11 29.74 -7.32
CA ARG A 32 -12.24 30.70 -8.01
C ARG A 32 -10.82 30.68 -7.44
N ASP A 33 -10.69 30.65 -6.11
CA ASP A 33 -9.37 30.61 -5.46
C ASP A 33 -8.66 29.29 -5.75
N PHE A 34 -9.41 28.20 -5.86
CA PHE A 34 -8.90 26.89 -6.27
C PHE A 34 -8.29 26.92 -7.68
N VAL A 35 -9.01 27.51 -8.64
CA VAL A 35 -8.53 27.67 -10.02
C VAL A 35 -7.26 28.53 -10.04
N GLN A 36 -7.24 29.64 -9.30
CA GLN A 36 -6.05 30.49 -9.21
C GLN A 36 -4.85 29.75 -8.61
N MET A 37 -5.08 28.92 -7.60
CA MET A 37 -4.05 28.08 -6.98
C MET A 37 -3.52 26.99 -7.92
N LEU A 38 -4.30 26.56 -8.93
CA LEU A 38 -3.87 25.61 -9.97
C LEU A 38 -3.04 26.26 -11.09
N GLU A 39 -3.29 27.54 -11.42
CA GLU A 39 -2.63 28.27 -12.51
C GLU A 39 -1.09 28.06 -12.59
N PRO A 40 -0.30 28.23 -11.51
CA PRO A 40 1.15 28.10 -11.59
C PRO A 40 1.63 26.67 -11.83
N ASN A 41 0.81 25.66 -11.51
CA ASN A 41 1.27 24.28 -11.52
C ASN A 41 1.53 23.73 -12.91
N HIS A 42 0.84 24.23 -13.94
CA HIS A 42 1.15 23.88 -15.31
C HIS A 42 2.58 24.25 -15.68
N PHE A 43 3.00 25.47 -15.34
CA PHE A 43 4.36 25.94 -15.56
C PHE A 43 5.39 25.21 -14.69
N LEU A 44 5.04 24.89 -13.44
CA LEU A 44 5.91 24.08 -12.58
C LEU A 44 6.12 22.67 -13.15
N TYR A 45 5.07 22.09 -13.75
CA TYR A 45 5.18 20.80 -14.44
C TYR A 45 6.11 20.89 -15.65
N GLU A 46 5.97 21.90 -16.50
CA GLU A 46 6.90 22.13 -17.62
C GLU A 46 8.35 22.29 -17.14
N ALA A 47 8.56 23.00 -16.02
CA ALA A 47 9.87 23.15 -15.41
C ALA A 47 10.44 21.81 -14.92
N VAL A 48 9.62 20.98 -14.27
CA VAL A 48 10.03 19.64 -13.79
C VAL A 48 10.40 18.73 -14.96
N GLU A 49 9.60 18.70 -16.03
CA GLU A 49 9.86 17.86 -17.20
C GLU A 49 11.14 18.29 -17.93
N ALA A 50 11.36 19.59 -18.12
CA ALA A 50 12.60 20.10 -18.68
C ALA A 50 13.82 19.68 -17.83
N ALA A 51 13.72 19.81 -16.50
CA ALA A 51 14.79 19.42 -15.57
C ALA A 51 15.04 17.90 -15.54
N ARG A 52 14.01 17.07 -15.74
CA ARG A 52 14.13 15.60 -15.83
C ARG A 52 14.72 15.15 -17.16
N GLY A 53 14.31 15.77 -18.27
CA GLY A 53 14.83 15.49 -19.61
C GLY A 53 16.33 15.74 -19.70
N GLY A 54 16.79 16.84 -19.09
CA GLY A 54 18.22 17.09 -18.92
C GLY A 54 18.97 17.42 -20.21
N ASP A 55 18.26 17.90 -21.23
CA ASP A 55 18.82 18.36 -22.51
C ASP A 55 19.71 19.60 -22.32
N GLU A 56 20.55 19.96 -23.30
CA GLU A 56 21.47 21.11 -23.20
C GLU A 56 20.78 22.46 -22.84
N GLN A 57 19.46 22.57 -23.07
CA GLN A 57 18.65 23.76 -22.77
C GLN A 57 17.77 23.65 -21.51
N TRP A 58 17.94 22.62 -20.68
CA TRP A 58 17.07 22.39 -19.53
C TRP A 58 17.06 23.58 -18.55
N GLN A 59 18.21 24.20 -18.27
CA GLN A 59 18.28 25.35 -17.33
C GLN A 59 17.53 26.60 -17.84
N PRO A 60 17.73 27.07 -19.09
CA PRO A 60 16.91 28.14 -19.68
C PRO A 60 15.41 27.83 -19.70
N GLU A 61 15.03 26.59 -19.99
CA GLU A 61 13.63 26.15 -20.03
C GLU A 61 12.98 26.21 -18.66
N VAL A 62 13.66 25.67 -17.64
CA VAL A 62 13.22 25.77 -16.24
C VAL A 62 13.05 27.23 -15.82
N ARG A 63 13.98 28.13 -16.17
CA ARG A 63 13.87 29.55 -15.83
C ARG A 63 12.63 30.18 -16.46
N ARG A 64 12.41 29.93 -17.75
CA ARG A 64 11.25 30.47 -18.50
C ARG A 64 9.93 29.99 -17.88
N ALA A 65 9.85 28.69 -17.59
CA ALA A 65 8.67 28.08 -16.98
C ALA A 65 8.46 28.62 -15.55
N LEU A 66 9.51 28.72 -14.74
CA LEU A 66 9.43 29.31 -13.39
C LEU A 66 8.94 30.76 -13.42
N ASP A 67 9.43 31.58 -14.35
CA ASP A 67 8.94 32.95 -14.52
C ASP A 67 7.47 32.99 -14.98
N GLY A 68 7.06 32.03 -15.82
CA GLY A 68 5.65 31.79 -16.16
C GLY A 68 4.80 31.51 -14.93
N ALA A 69 5.25 30.60 -14.05
CA ALA A 69 4.57 30.29 -12.78
C ALA A 69 4.44 31.53 -11.89
N LEU A 70 5.51 32.33 -11.76
CA LEU A 70 5.53 33.56 -10.97
C LEU A 70 4.65 34.68 -11.56
N SER A 71 4.36 34.62 -12.86
CA SER A 71 3.49 35.59 -13.53
C SER A 71 1.98 35.31 -13.38
N THR A 72 1.59 34.18 -12.79
CA THR A 72 0.19 33.86 -12.50
C THR A 72 -0.39 34.70 -11.37
N SER A 73 -1.72 34.68 -11.18
CA SER A 73 -2.35 35.40 -10.07
C SER A 73 -1.81 34.90 -8.73
N TRP A 74 -1.79 33.58 -8.55
CA TRP A 74 -1.26 32.94 -7.34
C TRP A 74 0.26 33.08 -7.22
N GLY A 75 1.00 32.97 -8.33
CA GLY A 75 2.46 33.07 -8.33
C GLY A 75 2.98 34.42 -7.86
N ARG A 76 2.36 35.51 -8.32
CA ARG A 76 2.71 36.88 -7.90
C ARG A 76 2.45 37.12 -6.43
N GLN A 77 1.34 36.58 -5.92
CA GLN A 77 0.92 36.87 -4.57
C GLN A 77 1.64 35.92 -3.58
N VAL A 78 1.59 34.60 -3.78
CA VAL A 78 2.05 33.56 -2.84
C VAL A 78 3.46 33.04 -3.15
N MET A 79 3.76 32.66 -4.40
CA MET A 79 5.01 31.92 -4.71
C MET A 79 6.25 32.81 -4.73
N THR A 80 6.09 34.09 -5.09
CA THR A 80 7.22 35.04 -5.18
C THR A 80 7.96 35.20 -3.83
N VAL A 81 7.25 35.00 -2.72
CA VAL A 81 7.81 35.10 -1.36
C VAL A 81 8.23 33.74 -0.79
N ASP A 82 8.12 32.66 -1.56
CA ASP A 82 8.55 31.32 -1.14
C ASP A 82 10.08 31.19 -1.26
N PRO A 83 10.79 30.82 -0.17
CA PRO A 83 12.25 30.70 -0.18
C PRO A 83 12.76 29.65 -1.18
N ARG A 84 11.94 28.65 -1.54
CA ARG A 84 12.30 27.61 -2.50
C ARG A 84 12.49 28.17 -3.92
N VAL A 85 11.83 29.29 -4.26
CA VAL A 85 12.05 29.96 -5.55
C VAL A 85 13.48 30.52 -5.64
N ALA A 86 13.99 31.12 -4.57
CA ALA A 86 15.37 31.59 -4.50
C ALA A 86 16.35 30.41 -4.60
N GLN A 87 16.08 29.33 -3.86
CA GLN A 87 16.87 28.10 -3.91
C GLN A 87 16.96 27.51 -5.33
N VAL A 88 15.85 27.44 -6.07
CA VAL A 88 15.84 26.97 -7.47
C VAL A 88 16.70 27.88 -8.34
N ARG A 89 16.59 29.21 -8.20
CA ARG A 89 17.40 30.16 -8.98
C ARG A 89 18.90 30.00 -8.72
N ASP A 90 19.30 29.78 -7.47
CA ASP A 90 20.70 29.54 -7.10
C ASP A 90 21.22 28.21 -7.66
N LEU A 91 20.41 27.14 -7.57
CA LEU A 91 20.76 25.84 -8.14
C LEU A 91 20.88 25.90 -9.67
N LEU A 92 20.06 26.71 -10.34
CA LEU A 92 20.13 26.93 -11.79
C LEU A 92 21.35 27.78 -12.22
N ALA A 93 22.07 28.38 -11.29
CA ALA A 93 23.34 29.07 -11.56
C ALA A 93 24.56 28.13 -11.45
N SER A 94 24.35 26.89 -10.99
CA SER A 94 25.38 25.86 -10.88
C SER A 94 25.68 25.19 -12.23
N ASP A 95 26.77 24.41 -12.29
CA ASP A 95 27.21 23.70 -13.50
C ASP A 95 26.06 22.86 -14.12
N PRO A 96 25.73 23.04 -15.43
CA PRO A 96 24.72 22.25 -16.14
C PRO A 96 24.94 20.73 -16.09
N ALA A 97 26.19 20.29 -15.91
CA ALA A 97 26.57 18.88 -15.84
C ALA A 97 26.41 18.25 -14.44
N ASP A 98 26.14 19.04 -13.39
CA ASP A 98 25.95 18.52 -12.03
C ASP A 98 24.59 17.82 -11.89
N SER A 99 24.62 16.50 -12.06
CA SER A 99 23.46 15.62 -11.92
C SER A 99 22.81 15.70 -10.53
N ARG A 100 23.58 15.96 -9.46
CA ARG A 100 23.02 16.12 -8.10
C ARG A 100 22.31 17.46 -7.93
N ALA A 101 22.85 18.53 -8.51
CA ALA A 101 22.16 19.83 -8.53
C ALA A 101 20.85 19.76 -9.32
N ARG A 102 20.85 19.09 -10.48
CA ARG A 102 19.64 18.87 -11.29
C ARG A 102 18.55 18.12 -10.52
N LEU A 103 18.89 17.04 -9.82
CA LEU A 103 17.94 16.31 -8.97
C LEU A 103 17.39 17.19 -7.85
N ARG A 104 18.21 18.05 -7.23
CA ARG A 104 17.72 19.02 -6.24
C ARG A 104 16.77 20.04 -6.86
N VAL A 105 16.99 20.49 -8.10
CA VAL A 105 16.07 21.39 -8.81
C VAL A 105 14.72 20.71 -9.02
N VAL A 106 14.71 19.47 -9.55
CA VAL A 106 13.49 18.68 -9.73
C VAL A 106 12.70 18.59 -8.42
N ARG A 107 13.35 18.17 -7.34
CA ARG A 107 12.72 18.06 -6.00
C ARG A 107 12.13 19.38 -5.52
N THR A 108 12.90 20.46 -5.63
CA THR A 108 12.46 21.78 -5.14
C THR A 108 11.28 22.31 -5.96
N LEU A 109 11.24 22.03 -7.27
CA LEU A 109 10.10 22.38 -8.15
C LEU A 109 8.85 21.54 -7.85
N GLU A 110 9.01 20.25 -7.55
CA GLU A 110 7.90 19.38 -7.13
C GLU A 110 7.31 19.84 -5.80
N ASP A 111 8.17 20.19 -4.84
CA ASP A 111 7.76 20.77 -3.56
C ASP A 111 7.05 22.13 -3.73
N LEU A 112 7.42 22.91 -4.74
CA LEU A 112 6.78 24.19 -5.08
C LEU A 112 5.37 24.03 -5.65
N ASN A 113 4.96 22.82 -6.07
CA ASN A 113 3.59 22.58 -6.51
C ASN A 113 2.61 22.91 -5.37
N THR A 114 1.53 23.61 -5.70
CA THR A 114 0.61 24.15 -4.68
C THR A 114 -0.13 23.06 -3.89
N PHE A 115 -0.31 21.85 -4.44
CA PHE A 115 -1.02 20.75 -3.79
C PHE A 115 -0.11 19.70 -3.14
N SER A 116 1.22 19.77 -3.33
CA SER A 116 2.19 18.77 -2.82
C SER A 116 2.08 18.55 -1.30
N SER A 117 1.76 19.61 -0.55
CA SER A 117 1.63 19.58 0.91
C SER A 117 0.24 19.17 1.42
N ILE A 118 -0.75 19.07 0.54
CA ILE A 118 -2.16 18.83 0.88
C ILE A 118 -2.59 17.44 0.41
N VAL A 119 -2.19 17.04 -0.79
CA VAL A 119 -2.61 15.80 -1.43
C VAL A 119 -1.37 14.95 -1.72
N THR A 120 -1.43 13.68 -1.33
CA THR A 120 -0.44 12.69 -1.74
C THR A 120 -1.17 11.54 -2.40
N ARG A 121 -0.72 11.15 -3.60
CA ARG A 121 -1.23 10.00 -4.36
C ARG A 121 -0.02 9.22 -4.84
N THR A 122 -0.05 7.91 -4.64
CA THR A 122 0.91 6.99 -5.24
C THR A 122 0.11 6.03 -6.12
N ARG A 123 0.52 5.86 -7.37
CA ARG A 123 -0.11 4.86 -8.23
C ARG A 123 0.67 3.57 -8.16
N ARG A 124 -0.03 2.48 -8.50
CA ARG A 124 0.60 1.18 -8.64
C ARG A 124 1.81 1.25 -9.58
N ARG A 125 1.69 1.82 -10.79
CA ARG A 125 2.83 1.95 -11.72
C ARG A 125 4.03 2.77 -11.20
N ASP A 126 3.82 3.64 -10.22
CA ASP A 126 4.86 4.57 -9.72
C ASP A 126 5.79 3.93 -8.67
N ILE A 127 5.41 2.79 -8.10
CA ILE A 127 6.11 2.16 -6.96
C ILE A 127 7.21 1.18 -7.42
N GLY A 128 7.30 0.84 -8.71
CA GLY A 128 8.32 -0.07 -9.25
C GLY A 128 8.03 -1.57 -9.05
N THR A 129 8.83 -2.44 -9.71
CA THR A 129 8.78 -3.92 -9.76
C THR A 129 7.46 -4.58 -9.33
N PHE A 130 6.47 -4.54 -10.23
CA PHE A 130 5.27 -5.38 -10.11
C PHE A 130 5.43 -6.63 -10.95
N THR A 131 4.87 -7.72 -10.46
CA THR A 131 4.91 -9.01 -11.13
C THR A 131 4.18 -9.00 -12.46
N THR A 132 4.76 -9.67 -13.45
CA THR A 132 4.11 -9.81 -14.76
C THR A 132 2.92 -10.75 -14.64
N ARG A 133 1.72 -10.29 -15.01
CA ARG A 133 0.53 -11.14 -15.10
C ARG A 133 0.62 -12.02 -16.35
N LYS A 134 0.46 -13.33 -16.19
CA LYS A 134 0.37 -14.32 -17.28
C LYS A 134 -1.02 -14.94 -17.29
N PRO A 135 -2.01 -14.30 -17.94
CA PRO A 135 -3.34 -14.86 -18.03
C PRO A 135 -3.40 -16.04 -19.02
N SER A 136 -4.18 -17.06 -18.65
CA SER A 136 -4.52 -18.21 -19.48
C SER A 136 -6.00 -18.52 -19.34
N ALA A 137 -6.66 -18.97 -20.40
CA ALA A 137 -8.08 -19.26 -20.38
C ALA A 137 -8.39 -20.60 -21.08
N PRO A 138 -8.15 -21.75 -20.42
CA PRO A 138 -8.55 -23.04 -20.97
C PRO A 138 -10.07 -23.08 -21.13
N VAL A 139 -10.51 -23.41 -22.34
CA VAL A 139 -11.93 -23.55 -22.71
C VAL A 139 -12.27 -25.03 -22.74
N VAL A 140 -13.39 -25.39 -22.12
CA VAL A 140 -13.85 -26.77 -21.97
C VAL A 140 -15.26 -26.90 -22.52
N ALA A 141 -15.50 -27.87 -23.39
CA ALA A 141 -16.84 -28.17 -23.88
C ALA A 141 -17.64 -28.97 -22.84
N PHE A 142 -18.95 -28.80 -22.83
CA PHE A 142 -19.84 -29.69 -22.08
C PHE A 142 -19.82 -31.10 -22.67
N THR A 143 -20.04 -32.10 -21.82
CA THR A 143 -20.51 -33.41 -22.30
C THR A 143 -21.95 -33.31 -22.82
N ALA A 144 -22.39 -34.24 -23.66
CA ALA A 144 -23.76 -34.20 -24.21
C ALA A 144 -24.83 -34.21 -23.11
N GLU A 145 -24.58 -34.92 -22.02
CA GLU A 145 -25.48 -34.99 -20.87
C GLU A 145 -25.48 -33.70 -20.05
N GLN A 146 -24.32 -33.03 -19.92
CA GLN A 146 -24.19 -31.73 -19.29
C GLN A 146 -24.88 -30.62 -20.11
N GLU A 147 -24.69 -30.64 -21.43
CA GLU A 147 -25.31 -29.69 -22.36
C GLU A 147 -26.84 -29.78 -22.28
N ALA A 148 -27.40 -31.00 -22.22
CA ALA A 148 -28.84 -31.21 -22.04
C ALA A 148 -29.40 -30.58 -20.74
N VAL A 149 -28.64 -30.62 -19.64
CA VAL A 149 -29.03 -29.95 -18.38
C VAL A 149 -28.97 -28.44 -18.52
N TYR A 150 -27.91 -27.93 -19.14
CA TYR A 150 -27.74 -26.50 -19.35
C TYR A 150 -28.82 -25.93 -20.27
N ASP A 151 -29.14 -26.63 -21.35
CA ASP A 151 -30.22 -26.27 -22.28
C ASP A 151 -31.59 -26.26 -21.60
N ALA A 152 -31.86 -27.23 -20.72
CA ALA A 152 -33.09 -27.24 -19.93
C ALA A 152 -33.20 -26.00 -19.02
N VAL A 153 -32.10 -25.56 -18.40
CA VAL A 153 -32.06 -24.30 -17.62
C VAL A 153 -32.36 -23.09 -18.51
N LEU A 154 -31.77 -23.05 -19.72
CA LEU A 154 -32.00 -21.96 -20.68
C LEU A 154 -33.44 -21.93 -21.19
N GLU A 155 -34.03 -23.08 -21.49
CA GLU A 155 -35.41 -23.18 -21.97
C GLU A 155 -36.41 -22.66 -20.94
N VAL A 156 -36.26 -23.07 -19.68
CA VAL A 156 -37.07 -22.56 -18.58
C VAL A 156 -36.91 -21.04 -18.44
N GLY A 157 -35.66 -20.54 -18.53
CA GLY A 157 -35.39 -19.10 -18.52
C GLY A 157 -36.10 -18.34 -19.66
N ARG A 158 -35.98 -18.83 -20.90
CA ARG A 158 -36.64 -18.22 -22.08
C ARG A 158 -38.15 -18.17 -21.92
N ARG A 159 -38.75 -19.25 -21.40
CA ARG A 159 -40.19 -19.32 -21.16
C ARG A 159 -40.65 -18.29 -20.13
N ILE A 160 -39.89 -18.08 -19.06
CA ILE A 160 -40.18 -17.04 -18.06
C ILE A 160 -40.10 -15.64 -18.69
N THR A 161 -39.10 -15.37 -19.51
CA THR A 161 -38.97 -14.08 -20.21
C THR A 161 -40.15 -13.84 -21.17
N GLN A 162 -40.62 -14.86 -21.88
CA GLN A 162 -41.78 -14.77 -22.79
C GLN A 162 -43.09 -14.46 -22.06
N LEU A 163 -43.20 -14.79 -20.78
CA LEU A 163 -44.36 -14.48 -19.94
C LEU A 163 -44.38 -13.01 -19.46
N GLN A 164 -43.40 -12.18 -19.85
CA GLN A 164 -43.37 -10.71 -19.74
C GLN A 164 -43.71 -10.11 -18.35
N ALA A 165 -43.18 -10.64 -17.25
CA ALA A 165 -43.18 -9.84 -16.00
C ALA A 165 -41.77 -9.34 -15.67
N PRO A 166 -41.41 -8.13 -16.14
CA PRO A 166 -40.17 -7.49 -15.72
C PRO A 166 -40.18 -7.28 -14.19
N GLY A 167 -39.11 -7.70 -13.51
CA GLY A 167 -38.96 -7.54 -12.06
C GLY A 167 -39.49 -8.71 -11.21
N MET A 168 -39.91 -9.82 -11.83
CA MET A 168 -40.28 -11.03 -11.07
C MET A 168 -39.06 -11.63 -10.36
N PRO A 169 -39.14 -12.00 -9.07
CA PRO A 169 -38.03 -12.63 -8.37
C PRO A 169 -37.63 -14.03 -8.92
N VAL A 170 -38.45 -14.60 -9.81
CA VAL A 170 -38.14 -15.79 -10.63
C VAL A 170 -37.01 -15.53 -11.65
N GLU A 171 -36.89 -14.31 -12.19
CA GLU A 171 -35.82 -13.95 -13.14
C GLU A 171 -34.44 -14.02 -12.46
N PHE A 172 -34.35 -13.49 -11.23
CA PHE A 172 -33.16 -13.60 -10.39
C PHE A 172 -32.81 -15.06 -10.09
N LEU A 173 -33.81 -15.90 -9.79
CA LEU A 173 -33.62 -17.32 -9.56
C LEU A 173 -33.02 -18.01 -10.79
N MET A 174 -33.53 -17.71 -11.98
CA MET A 174 -33.02 -18.30 -13.23
C MET A 174 -31.61 -17.81 -13.56
N SER A 175 -31.32 -16.52 -13.33
CA SER A 175 -29.95 -16.00 -13.44
C SER A 175 -28.99 -16.76 -12.52
N MET A 176 -29.40 -17.02 -11.28
CA MET A 176 -28.63 -17.83 -10.32
C MET A 176 -28.41 -19.29 -10.79
N LEU A 177 -29.46 -19.97 -11.25
CA LEU A 177 -29.37 -21.36 -11.73
C LEU A 177 -28.46 -21.47 -12.97
N ARG A 178 -28.59 -20.54 -13.93
CA ARG A 178 -27.75 -20.49 -15.13
C ARG A 178 -26.28 -20.28 -14.78
N ARG A 179 -25.98 -19.30 -13.91
CA ARG A 179 -24.60 -19.04 -13.49
C ARG A 179 -24.02 -20.20 -12.68
N GLN A 180 -24.83 -20.87 -11.86
CA GLN A 180 -24.41 -22.11 -11.18
C GLN A 180 -24.09 -23.20 -12.19
N ALA A 181 -24.97 -23.45 -13.18
CA ALA A 181 -24.77 -24.46 -14.20
C ALA A 181 -23.51 -24.20 -15.05
N ALA A 182 -23.23 -22.94 -15.39
CA ALA A 182 -22.01 -22.56 -16.08
C ALA A 182 -20.74 -22.68 -15.21
N SER A 183 -20.86 -22.46 -13.89
CA SER A 183 -19.79 -22.70 -12.93
C SER A 183 -19.52 -24.21 -12.80
N SER A 184 -20.50 -24.97 -12.32
CA SER A 184 -20.48 -26.43 -12.18
C SER A 184 -21.90 -26.98 -12.18
N ILE A 185 -22.17 -27.91 -13.10
CA ILE A 185 -23.44 -28.65 -13.17
C ILE A 185 -23.61 -29.57 -11.95
N SER A 186 -22.53 -30.14 -11.42
CA SER A 186 -22.57 -30.95 -10.19
C SER A 186 -23.03 -30.14 -8.97
N GLY A 187 -22.77 -28.83 -8.96
CA GLY A 187 -23.30 -27.92 -7.93
C GLY A 187 -24.76 -27.51 -8.12
N LEU A 188 -25.40 -27.87 -9.25
CA LEU A 188 -26.77 -27.46 -9.59
C LEU A 188 -27.84 -28.26 -8.84
N ALA A 189 -27.69 -29.59 -8.74
CA ALA A 189 -28.64 -30.45 -8.03
C ALA A 189 -28.88 -30.01 -6.56
N PRO A 190 -27.83 -29.80 -5.73
CA PRO A 190 -28.03 -29.33 -4.35
C PRO A 190 -28.58 -27.90 -4.28
N LEU A 191 -28.24 -27.03 -5.23
CA LEU A 191 -28.81 -25.69 -5.31
C LEU A 191 -30.32 -25.76 -5.60
N VAL A 192 -30.73 -26.58 -6.56
CA VAL A 192 -32.14 -26.80 -6.92
C VAL A 192 -32.91 -27.36 -5.72
N ALA A 193 -32.38 -28.36 -5.02
CA ALA A 193 -33.00 -28.89 -3.80
C ALA A 193 -33.21 -27.78 -2.75
N GLN A 194 -32.18 -26.97 -2.49
CA GLN A 194 -32.28 -25.85 -1.55
C GLN A 194 -33.33 -24.81 -1.99
N VAL A 195 -33.42 -24.52 -3.28
CA VAL A 195 -34.40 -23.57 -3.85
C VAL A 195 -35.82 -24.10 -3.66
N LEU A 196 -36.06 -25.37 -3.94
CA LEU A 196 -37.35 -26.04 -3.82
C LEU A 196 -37.82 -26.17 -2.36
N GLU A 197 -36.88 -26.24 -1.41
CA GLU A 197 -37.16 -26.32 0.03
C GLU A 197 -37.32 -24.96 0.73
N ASN A 198 -36.60 -23.91 0.31
CA ASN A 198 -36.46 -22.69 1.12
C ASN A 198 -36.78 -21.37 0.39
N ARG A 199 -36.81 -21.32 -0.95
CA ARG A 199 -36.97 -20.06 -1.69
C ARG A 199 -38.31 -19.91 -2.39
N LEU A 200 -38.93 -20.98 -2.85
CA LEU A 200 -40.26 -20.90 -3.48
C LEU A 200 -41.36 -20.54 -2.48
N ASP A 201 -41.28 -21.03 -1.25
CA ASP A 201 -42.25 -20.67 -0.19
C ASP A 201 -42.04 -19.25 0.36
N LYS A 202 -40.85 -18.65 0.16
CA LYS A 202 -40.56 -17.25 0.50
C LYS A 202 -40.88 -16.27 -0.63
N LEU A 203 -40.95 -16.76 -1.88
CA LEU A 203 -41.52 -16.01 -2.99
C LEU A 203 -43.02 -15.75 -2.78
N ASP A 204 -43.69 -16.57 -1.96
CA ASP A 204 -45.08 -16.37 -1.51
C ASP A 204 -45.23 -15.39 -0.33
N MET A 205 -44.17 -14.95 0.35
CA MET A 205 -44.29 -14.04 1.51
C MET A 205 -43.04 -13.16 1.67
N TYR A 206 -43.21 -11.85 1.40
CA TYR A 206 -42.29 -10.73 1.65
C TYR A 206 -41.07 -10.58 0.72
N GLU A 207 -41.25 -9.89 -0.43
CA GLU A 207 -40.33 -8.88 -0.99
C GLU A 207 -40.86 -8.30 -2.32
N LEU A 208 -42.15 -7.95 -2.37
CA LEU A 208 -42.73 -7.20 -3.49
C LEU A 208 -43.06 -5.78 -2.99
N ASN A 209 -42.61 -4.77 -3.73
CA ASN A 209 -43.31 -3.48 -3.75
C ASN A 209 -44.79 -3.77 -4.05
N ASP A 210 -45.72 -3.04 -3.43
CA ASP A 210 -47.18 -3.16 -3.58
C ASP A 210 -47.72 -3.11 -5.04
N ASP A 211 -46.85 -2.89 -6.04
CA ASP A 211 -47.18 -2.74 -7.47
C ASP A 211 -46.78 -3.95 -8.34
N ALA A 212 -46.30 -5.06 -7.79
CA ALA A 212 -45.95 -6.24 -8.59
C ALA A 212 -47.18 -7.11 -8.91
N PRO A 213 -47.35 -7.57 -10.17
CA PRO A 213 -48.49 -8.37 -10.57
C PRO A 213 -48.49 -9.75 -9.88
N ASP A 214 -49.65 -10.17 -9.36
CA ASP A 214 -49.90 -11.53 -8.87
C ASP A 214 -49.53 -12.56 -9.94
N VAL A 215 -48.55 -13.42 -9.63
CA VAL A 215 -48.18 -14.53 -10.52
C VAL A 215 -49.21 -15.64 -10.32
N PRO A 216 -49.91 -16.12 -11.37
CA PRO A 216 -50.91 -17.17 -11.21
C PRO A 216 -50.29 -18.46 -10.65
N ALA A 217 -50.87 -19.02 -9.58
CA ALA A 217 -50.43 -20.28 -8.96
C ALA A 217 -50.12 -21.44 -9.93
N PRO A 218 -50.90 -21.67 -11.02
CA PRO A 218 -50.60 -22.73 -12.00
C PRO A 218 -49.26 -22.54 -12.74
N VAL A 219 -48.81 -21.29 -12.90
CA VAL A 219 -47.53 -20.97 -13.53
C VAL A 219 -46.37 -21.30 -12.59
N LEU A 220 -46.51 -20.96 -11.30
CA LEU A 220 -45.53 -21.28 -10.26
C LEU A 220 -45.37 -22.79 -10.07
N ASP A 221 -46.48 -23.55 -10.05
CA ASP A 221 -46.46 -25.02 -9.95
C ASP A 221 -45.76 -25.67 -11.15
N GLY A 222 -46.03 -25.16 -12.36
CA GLY A 222 -45.35 -25.62 -13.59
C GLY A 222 -43.84 -25.36 -13.54
N LEU A 223 -43.44 -24.17 -13.08
CA LEU A 223 -42.02 -23.83 -12.91
C LEU A 223 -41.35 -24.69 -11.84
N ARG A 224 -42.03 -24.96 -10.72
CA ARG A 224 -41.52 -25.84 -9.66
C ARG A 224 -41.24 -27.25 -10.19
N GLN A 225 -42.16 -27.79 -11.00
CA GLN A 225 -41.99 -29.10 -11.62
C GLN A 225 -40.77 -29.13 -12.57
N GLN A 226 -40.62 -28.10 -13.41
CA GLN A 226 -39.50 -27.98 -14.34
C GLN A 226 -38.16 -27.81 -13.63
N ILE A 227 -38.09 -26.95 -12.62
CA ILE A 227 -36.89 -26.76 -11.79
C ILE A 227 -36.53 -28.08 -11.09
N GLY A 228 -37.52 -28.82 -10.56
CA GLY A 228 -37.30 -30.14 -9.97
C GLY A 228 -36.86 -31.22 -10.98
N GLU A 229 -37.22 -31.08 -12.26
CA GLU A 229 -36.68 -31.92 -13.33
C GLU A 229 -35.21 -31.61 -13.61
N ILE A 230 -34.84 -30.33 -13.72
CA ILE A 230 -33.44 -29.90 -13.86
C ILE A 230 -32.58 -30.47 -12.73
N GLY A 231 -33.05 -30.38 -11.48
CA GLY A 231 -32.33 -30.94 -10.32
C GLY A 231 -32.14 -32.46 -10.42
N ARG A 232 -33.15 -33.19 -10.88
CA ARG A 232 -33.05 -34.65 -11.11
C ARG A 232 -32.11 -35.00 -12.26
N MET A 233 -32.10 -34.21 -13.34
CA MET A 233 -31.16 -34.41 -14.44
C MET A 233 -29.73 -34.16 -13.98
N ALA A 234 -29.47 -33.08 -13.24
CA ALA A 234 -28.16 -32.76 -12.68
C ALA A 234 -27.68 -33.84 -11.69
N ALA A 235 -28.56 -34.37 -10.84
CA ALA A 235 -28.21 -35.43 -9.89
C ALA A 235 -27.78 -36.75 -10.58
N ARG A 236 -28.28 -37.04 -11.79
CA ARG A 236 -27.86 -38.22 -12.57
C ARG A 236 -26.42 -38.10 -13.10
N LEU A 237 -25.87 -36.89 -13.12
CA LEU A 237 -24.51 -36.63 -13.56
C LEU A 237 -23.48 -36.78 -12.42
N GLU A 238 -23.94 -36.94 -11.18
CA GLU A 238 -23.04 -37.18 -10.05
C GLU A 238 -22.24 -38.48 -10.28
N GLY A 239 -20.91 -38.38 -10.17
CA GLY A 239 -19.99 -39.51 -10.35
C GLY A 239 -19.58 -39.78 -11.80
N LEU A 240 -20.12 -39.05 -12.78
CA LEU A 240 -19.58 -39.07 -14.16
C LEU A 240 -18.34 -38.17 -14.27
N PRO A 241 -17.44 -38.41 -15.24
CA PRO A 241 -16.30 -37.55 -15.50
C PRO A 241 -16.73 -36.10 -15.80
N ASP A 242 -16.13 -35.14 -15.13
CA ASP A 242 -16.38 -33.71 -15.32
C ASP A 242 -15.17 -33.06 -16.03
N PRO A 243 -15.28 -32.74 -17.33
CA PRO A 243 -14.17 -32.19 -18.10
C PRO A 243 -13.55 -30.93 -17.49
N LYS A 244 -14.36 -30.10 -16.81
CA LYS A 244 -13.90 -28.85 -16.22
C LYS A 244 -13.05 -29.10 -14.96
N VAL A 245 -13.42 -30.13 -14.19
CA VAL A 245 -12.65 -30.60 -13.03
C VAL A 245 -11.35 -31.27 -13.49
N GLU A 246 -11.35 -32.03 -14.59
CA GLU A 246 -10.13 -32.63 -15.14
C GLU A 246 -9.11 -31.57 -15.58
N VAL A 247 -9.56 -30.45 -16.15
CA VAL A 247 -8.65 -29.31 -16.43
C VAL A 247 -8.07 -28.73 -15.15
N LEU A 248 -8.89 -28.52 -14.11
CA LEU A 248 -8.38 -28.06 -12.81
C LEU A 248 -7.38 -29.04 -12.21
N ARG A 249 -7.66 -30.34 -12.31
CA ARG A 249 -6.79 -31.41 -11.86
C ARG A 249 -5.43 -31.36 -12.56
N GLY A 250 -5.41 -31.27 -13.89
CA GLY A 250 -4.17 -31.15 -14.66
C GLY A 250 -3.35 -29.93 -14.25
N ILE A 251 -3.99 -28.76 -14.08
CA ILE A 251 -3.33 -27.54 -13.60
C ILE A 251 -2.70 -27.75 -12.21
N VAL A 252 -3.42 -28.38 -11.29
CA VAL A 252 -2.93 -28.63 -9.93
C VAL A 252 -1.78 -29.63 -9.94
N GLU A 253 -1.91 -30.73 -10.67
CA GLU A 253 -0.88 -31.77 -10.82
C GLU A 253 0.41 -31.20 -11.42
N ASP A 254 0.32 -30.41 -12.50
CA ASP A 254 1.46 -29.72 -13.12
C ASP A 254 2.15 -28.78 -12.11
N LYS A 255 1.36 -28.04 -11.33
CA LYS A 255 1.89 -27.11 -10.32
C LYS A 255 2.55 -27.83 -9.14
N GLN A 256 2.16 -29.06 -8.81
CA GLN A 256 2.79 -29.83 -7.72
C GLN A 256 4.26 -30.18 -7.97
N GLY A 257 4.72 -30.16 -9.24
CA GLY A 257 6.12 -30.34 -9.59
C GLY A 257 7.00 -29.10 -9.41
N SER A 258 6.41 -27.93 -9.09
CA SER A 258 7.12 -26.67 -8.92
C SER A 258 7.59 -26.47 -7.47
N SER A 259 8.67 -25.69 -7.28
CA SER A 259 9.16 -25.30 -5.94
C SER A 259 8.11 -24.52 -5.14
N ASN A 260 7.38 -23.63 -5.80
CA ASN A 260 6.14 -23.05 -5.29
C ASN A 260 4.95 -23.84 -5.83
N ASN A 261 4.37 -24.71 -4.99
CA ASN A 261 3.29 -25.63 -5.37
C ASN A 261 1.89 -25.12 -5.01
N LYS A 262 1.77 -23.85 -4.60
CA LYS A 262 0.54 -23.26 -4.07
C LYS A 262 -0.41 -22.84 -5.18
N VAL A 263 -1.68 -23.24 -5.06
CA VAL A 263 -2.75 -22.87 -6.00
C VAL A 263 -3.92 -22.26 -5.24
N LEU A 264 -4.25 -21.01 -5.56
CA LEU A 264 -5.42 -20.31 -5.02
C LEU A 264 -6.58 -20.41 -6.01
N VAL A 265 -7.64 -21.12 -5.66
CA VAL A 265 -8.80 -21.34 -6.54
C VAL A 265 -10.00 -20.55 -6.03
N PHE A 266 -10.59 -19.72 -6.90
CA PHE A 266 -11.80 -18.96 -6.59
C PHE A 266 -13.03 -19.57 -7.27
N SER A 267 -14.13 -19.63 -6.51
CA SER A 267 -15.47 -19.88 -7.03
C SER A 267 -16.50 -19.02 -6.30
N THR A 268 -17.49 -18.53 -7.03
CA THR A 268 -18.58 -17.71 -6.47
C THR A 268 -19.55 -18.56 -5.63
N PHE A 269 -19.69 -19.84 -5.96
CA PHE A 269 -20.78 -20.68 -5.46
C PHE A 269 -20.31 -21.68 -4.40
N ARG A 270 -21.02 -21.73 -3.26
CA ARG A 270 -20.69 -22.64 -2.15
C ARG A 270 -20.84 -24.12 -2.51
N HIS A 271 -21.85 -24.48 -3.30
CA HIS A 271 -22.03 -25.86 -3.75
C HIS A 271 -20.90 -26.30 -4.68
N THR A 272 -20.43 -25.40 -5.55
CA THR A 272 -19.22 -25.64 -6.37
C THR A 272 -17.99 -25.83 -5.48
N LEU A 273 -17.76 -24.97 -4.48
CA LEU A 273 -16.62 -25.13 -3.57
C LEU A 273 -16.63 -26.46 -2.82
N ARG A 274 -17.79 -26.90 -2.32
CA ARG A 274 -17.94 -28.20 -1.66
C ARG A 274 -17.62 -29.35 -2.61
N TYR A 275 -18.17 -29.31 -3.83
CA TYR A 275 -17.88 -30.30 -4.86
C TYR A 275 -16.38 -30.34 -5.19
N LEU A 276 -15.74 -29.18 -5.38
CA LEU A 276 -14.30 -29.10 -5.63
C LEU A 276 -13.47 -29.62 -4.46
N GLU A 277 -13.88 -29.38 -3.21
CA GLU A 277 -13.22 -29.93 -2.02
C GLU A 277 -13.25 -31.46 -2.03
N GLU A 278 -14.41 -32.06 -2.35
CA GLU A 278 -14.56 -33.52 -2.43
C GLU A 278 -13.70 -34.14 -3.56
N GLN A 279 -13.61 -33.46 -4.71
CA GLN A 279 -12.79 -33.90 -5.84
C GLN A 279 -11.29 -33.75 -5.55
N THR A 280 -10.86 -32.57 -5.09
CA THR A 280 -9.44 -32.26 -4.83
C THR A 280 -8.83 -33.16 -3.76
N ARG A 281 -9.59 -33.59 -2.74
CA ARG A 281 -9.14 -34.56 -1.74
C ARG A 281 -8.72 -35.91 -2.33
N GLN A 282 -9.27 -36.27 -3.49
CA GLN A 282 -8.95 -37.55 -4.16
C GLN A 282 -7.66 -37.48 -4.97
N TRP A 283 -7.11 -36.28 -5.22
CA TRP A 283 -5.90 -36.10 -6.03
C TRP A 283 -4.61 -36.26 -5.23
N GLY A 284 -4.70 -36.55 -3.93
CA GLY A 284 -3.52 -36.68 -3.06
C GLY A 284 -2.87 -35.34 -2.68
N VAL A 285 -3.58 -34.23 -2.86
CA VAL A 285 -3.13 -32.88 -2.47
C VAL A 285 -3.78 -32.44 -1.16
N ARG A 286 -3.11 -31.53 -0.42
CA ARG A 286 -3.67 -30.98 0.82
C ARG A 286 -4.51 -29.77 0.49
N VAL A 287 -5.83 -29.89 0.69
CA VAL A 287 -6.80 -28.84 0.37
C VAL A 287 -7.40 -28.22 1.63
N ALA A 288 -7.69 -26.93 1.58
CA ALA A 288 -8.51 -26.23 2.56
C ALA A 288 -9.52 -25.31 1.87
N VAL A 289 -10.62 -25.00 2.57
CA VAL A 289 -11.69 -24.14 2.08
C VAL A 289 -11.83 -22.91 2.99
N VAL A 290 -11.89 -21.72 2.39
CA VAL A 290 -12.14 -20.46 3.09
C VAL A 290 -13.37 -19.78 2.49
N HIS A 291 -14.41 -19.64 3.30
CA HIS A 291 -15.64 -18.96 2.94
C HIS A 291 -16.16 -18.05 4.05
N GLY A 292 -17.15 -17.21 3.77
CA GLY A 292 -17.64 -16.20 4.73
C GLY A 292 -18.13 -16.72 6.09
N ALA A 293 -18.48 -18.01 6.23
CA ALA A 293 -18.83 -18.61 7.53
C ALA A 293 -17.62 -19.12 8.35
N VAL A 294 -16.38 -19.04 7.82
CA VAL A 294 -15.17 -19.37 8.59
C VAL A 294 -14.83 -18.18 9.49
N PRO A 295 -14.63 -18.37 10.81
CA PRO A 295 -14.21 -17.32 11.74
C PRO A 295 -12.85 -16.73 11.36
N ASP A 296 -12.64 -15.44 11.62
CA ASP A 296 -11.40 -14.75 11.19
C ASP A 296 -10.12 -15.40 11.71
N GLY A 297 -10.09 -15.84 12.99
CA GLY A 297 -8.94 -16.54 13.57
C GLY A 297 -8.56 -17.80 12.79
N ASP A 298 -9.55 -18.57 12.31
CA ASP A 298 -9.30 -19.77 11.51
C ASP A 298 -8.80 -19.41 10.11
N ARG A 299 -9.24 -18.29 9.54
CA ARG A 299 -8.73 -17.81 8.23
C ARG A 299 -7.24 -17.49 8.28
N HIS A 300 -6.78 -16.82 9.34
CA HIS A 300 -5.35 -16.54 9.55
C HIS A 300 -4.54 -17.83 9.71
N MET A 301 -5.05 -18.79 10.49
CA MET A 301 -4.42 -20.10 10.65
C MET A 301 -4.31 -20.85 9.31
N LEU A 302 -5.38 -20.90 8.51
CA LEU A 302 -5.38 -21.55 7.20
C LEU A 302 -4.42 -20.88 6.21
N ARG A 303 -4.38 -19.54 6.20
CA ARG A 303 -3.41 -18.78 5.40
C ARG A 303 -1.97 -19.09 5.82
N ARG A 304 -1.68 -19.15 7.12
CA ARG A 304 -0.35 -19.51 7.64
C ARG A 304 0.06 -20.91 7.18
N ARG A 305 -0.83 -21.90 7.28
CA ARG A 305 -0.59 -23.26 6.77
C ARG A 305 -0.38 -23.29 5.26
N PHE A 306 -1.07 -22.42 4.52
CA PHE A 306 -0.87 -22.29 3.07
C PHE A 306 0.47 -21.66 2.69
N LYS A 307 1.04 -20.79 3.53
CA LYS A 307 2.40 -20.22 3.35
C LYS A 307 3.52 -21.27 3.58
N LEU A 308 3.25 -22.36 4.30
CA LEU A 308 4.27 -23.36 4.63
C LEU A 308 4.84 -24.06 3.38
N PRO A 309 6.15 -24.39 3.39
CA PRO A 309 6.79 -25.08 2.27
C PRO A 309 6.19 -26.47 2.06
N GLN A 310 6.26 -26.99 0.84
CA GLN A 310 5.68 -28.29 0.47
C GLN A 310 6.15 -29.43 1.38
N SER A 311 7.41 -29.37 1.85
CA SER A 311 8.03 -30.38 2.72
C SER A 311 7.45 -30.44 4.14
N ASP A 312 6.74 -29.40 4.59
CA ASP A 312 6.11 -29.38 5.90
C ASP A 312 4.79 -30.18 5.85
N PRO A 313 4.57 -31.20 6.69
CA PRO A 313 3.34 -32.00 6.68
C PRO A 313 2.04 -31.20 6.83
N ASP A 314 2.07 -30.09 7.58
CA ASP A 314 0.90 -29.27 7.89
C ASP A 314 0.54 -28.28 6.76
N ALA A 315 1.39 -28.19 5.72
CA ALA A 315 1.20 -27.27 4.63
C ALA A 315 -0.07 -27.55 3.83
N ILE A 316 -0.65 -26.51 3.24
CA ILE A 316 -1.76 -26.61 2.28
C ILE A 316 -1.18 -26.39 0.89
N ASP A 317 -1.67 -27.13 -0.10
CA ASP A 317 -1.25 -27.05 -1.51
C ASP A 317 -2.30 -26.31 -2.34
N VAL A 318 -3.58 -26.54 -2.05
CA VAL A 318 -4.71 -25.92 -2.75
C VAL A 318 -5.61 -25.21 -1.75
N MET A 319 -5.86 -23.92 -1.97
CA MET A 319 -6.79 -23.12 -1.19
C MET A 319 -8.01 -22.78 -2.02
N LEU A 320 -9.19 -23.29 -1.62
CA LEU A 320 -10.46 -23.02 -2.27
C LEU A 320 -11.17 -21.86 -1.58
N CYS A 321 -11.46 -20.79 -2.31
CA CYS A 321 -11.93 -19.54 -1.74
C CYS A 321 -13.25 -19.06 -2.35
N SER A 322 -14.18 -18.65 -1.49
CA SER A 322 -15.29 -17.77 -1.90
C SER A 322 -14.85 -16.31 -1.83
N GLU A 323 -15.56 -15.42 -2.54
CA GLU A 323 -15.25 -13.98 -2.54
C GLU A 323 -15.19 -13.36 -1.14
N VAL A 324 -16.13 -13.73 -0.27
CA VAL A 324 -16.22 -13.20 1.11
C VAL A 324 -15.14 -13.79 2.03
N GLY A 325 -14.59 -14.96 1.69
CA GLY A 325 -13.65 -15.67 2.55
C GLY A 325 -12.26 -15.04 2.62
N THR A 326 -11.84 -14.34 1.57
CA THR A 326 -10.47 -13.80 1.43
C THR A 326 -10.38 -12.29 1.66
N GLU A 327 -11.48 -11.65 2.04
CA GLU A 327 -11.48 -10.21 2.30
C GLU A 327 -10.51 -9.89 3.44
N GLY A 328 -9.65 -8.88 3.24
CA GLY A 328 -8.60 -8.51 4.20
C GLY A 328 -7.34 -9.39 4.23
N LEU A 329 -7.27 -10.50 3.47
CA LEU A 329 -6.09 -11.39 3.47
C LEU A 329 -5.28 -11.30 2.17
N ASP A 330 -3.95 -11.37 2.32
CA ASP A 330 -2.97 -11.23 1.23
C ASP A 330 -2.15 -12.49 1.04
N TYR A 331 -2.10 -13.02 -0.18
CA TYR A 331 -1.51 -14.31 -0.54
C TYR A 331 -0.30 -14.13 -1.47
N GLN A 332 0.54 -13.15 -1.18
CA GLN A 332 1.70 -12.76 -2.00
C GLN A 332 2.78 -13.84 -2.13
N PHE A 333 2.74 -14.91 -1.33
CA PHE A 333 3.60 -16.09 -1.49
C PHE A 333 3.07 -17.08 -2.54
N CYS A 334 1.82 -16.93 -2.98
CA CYS A 334 1.18 -17.74 -4.01
C CYS A 334 1.31 -17.02 -5.36
N ASP A 335 1.73 -17.74 -6.39
CA ASP A 335 1.94 -17.19 -7.73
C ASP A 335 0.95 -17.71 -8.77
N MET A 336 0.00 -18.57 -8.38
CA MET A 336 -1.03 -19.11 -9.26
C MET A 336 -2.42 -18.87 -8.67
N LEU A 337 -3.26 -18.17 -9.44
CA LEU A 337 -4.67 -17.99 -9.16
C LEU A 337 -5.50 -18.65 -10.26
N VAL A 338 -6.46 -19.48 -9.87
CA VAL A 338 -7.42 -20.12 -10.76
C VAL A 338 -8.82 -19.59 -10.48
N ASN A 339 -9.43 -18.92 -11.44
CA ASN A 339 -10.86 -18.64 -11.43
C ASN A 339 -11.58 -19.84 -12.04
N TYR A 340 -12.24 -20.63 -11.19
CA TYR A 340 -13.09 -21.74 -11.65
C TYR A 340 -14.40 -21.22 -12.28
N ASP A 341 -14.88 -20.09 -11.77
CA ASP A 341 -15.91 -19.26 -12.42
C ASP A 341 -15.53 -17.78 -12.35
N ILE A 342 -15.87 -17.05 -13.42
CA ILE A 342 -15.50 -15.66 -13.59
C ILE A 342 -16.69 -14.78 -13.20
N PRO A 343 -16.51 -13.84 -12.26
CA PRO A 343 -17.54 -12.85 -11.96
C PRO A 343 -17.63 -11.86 -13.11
N TRP A 344 -18.84 -11.46 -13.49
CA TRP A 344 -19.03 -10.46 -14.56
C TRP A 344 -18.58 -9.06 -14.16
N ASN A 345 -18.42 -8.80 -12.85
CA ASN A 345 -17.91 -7.53 -12.35
C ASN A 345 -16.37 -7.52 -12.43
N PRO A 346 -15.76 -6.69 -13.30
CA PRO A 346 -14.31 -6.67 -13.45
C PRO A 346 -13.58 -6.20 -12.19
N MET A 347 -14.21 -5.37 -11.35
CA MET A 347 -13.64 -4.98 -10.05
C MET A 347 -13.43 -6.20 -9.15
N ARG A 348 -14.37 -7.15 -9.14
CA ARG A 348 -14.22 -8.38 -8.36
C ARG A 348 -13.06 -9.22 -8.86
N ILE A 349 -12.84 -9.24 -10.18
CA ILE A 349 -11.68 -9.91 -10.78
C ILE A 349 -10.38 -9.25 -10.33
N GLU A 350 -10.28 -7.93 -10.43
CA GLU A 350 -9.08 -7.18 -9.98
C GLU A 350 -8.84 -7.39 -8.49
N GLN A 351 -9.88 -7.42 -7.65
CA GLN A 351 -9.76 -7.72 -6.23
C GLN A 351 -9.27 -9.14 -5.94
N ARG A 352 -9.63 -10.13 -6.77
CA ARG A 352 -9.12 -11.51 -6.68
C ARG A 352 -7.64 -11.56 -7.08
N ILE A 353 -7.29 -11.01 -8.23
CA ILE A 353 -5.89 -10.94 -8.72
C ILE A 353 -5.02 -10.19 -7.72
N GLY A 354 -5.52 -9.07 -7.22
CA GLY A 354 -4.90 -8.28 -6.18
C GLY A 354 -4.76 -9.00 -4.84
N ARG A 355 -5.16 -10.26 -4.67
CA ARG A 355 -4.77 -11.06 -3.48
C ARG A 355 -3.35 -11.61 -3.60
N ILE A 356 -2.90 -11.87 -4.82
CA ILE A 356 -1.56 -12.42 -5.09
C ILE A 356 -0.65 -11.37 -5.74
N ASP A 357 -1.19 -10.51 -6.59
CA ASP A 357 -0.46 -9.44 -7.26
C ASP A 357 -0.49 -8.19 -6.36
N ARG A 358 0.44 -8.12 -5.40
CA ARG A 358 0.69 -6.97 -4.50
C ARG A 358 2.18 -6.82 -4.23
N ARG A 359 2.58 -5.67 -3.67
CA ARG A 359 3.94 -5.43 -3.19
C ARG A 359 4.32 -6.48 -2.14
N GLY A 360 5.45 -7.16 -2.34
CA GLY A 360 5.88 -8.31 -1.52
C GLY A 360 5.70 -9.67 -2.20
N GLN A 361 5.14 -9.71 -3.41
CA GLN A 361 5.10 -10.93 -4.22
C GLN A 361 6.52 -11.41 -4.58
N GLN A 362 6.79 -12.69 -4.33
CA GLN A 362 8.13 -13.27 -4.41
C GLN A 362 8.47 -13.84 -5.79
N SER A 363 7.47 -14.24 -6.58
CA SER A 363 7.67 -14.75 -7.94
C SER A 363 7.76 -13.61 -8.96
N GLU A 364 8.55 -13.73 -10.02
CA GLU A 364 8.64 -12.69 -11.07
C GLU A 364 7.33 -12.50 -11.87
N SER A 365 6.53 -13.55 -11.96
CA SER A 365 5.26 -13.55 -12.68
C SER A 365 4.19 -14.32 -11.93
N VAL A 366 2.95 -13.86 -12.05
CA VAL A 366 1.76 -14.52 -11.51
C VAL A 366 0.92 -15.12 -12.64
N ALA A 367 0.55 -16.39 -12.51
CA ALA A 367 -0.34 -17.09 -13.43
C ALA A 367 -1.80 -16.85 -13.03
N ILE A 368 -2.61 -16.38 -13.98
CA ILE A 368 -4.05 -16.15 -13.78
C ILE A 368 -4.81 -17.05 -14.73
N ILE A 369 -5.32 -18.17 -14.23
CA ILE A 369 -5.99 -19.18 -15.05
C ILE A 369 -7.49 -19.02 -14.91
N ASN A 370 -8.18 -18.89 -16.04
CA ASN A 370 -9.60 -18.65 -16.12
C ASN A 370 -10.27 -19.84 -16.83
N ILE A 371 -10.83 -20.78 -16.08
CA ILE A 371 -11.44 -21.96 -16.69
C ILE A 371 -12.83 -21.59 -17.23
N LEU A 372 -12.99 -21.68 -18.54
CA LEU A 372 -14.21 -21.31 -19.25
C LEU A 372 -14.94 -22.53 -19.77
N THR A 373 -16.26 -22.45 -19.80
CA THR A 373 -17.10 -23.48 -20.42
C THR A 373 -17.62 -22.97 -21.76
N GLU A 374 -17.41 -23.73 -22.83
CA GLU A 374 -17.85 -23.37 -24.17
C GLU A 374 -19.38 -23.25 -24.24
N GLY A 375 -19.88 -22.31 -25.06
CA GLY A 375 -21.32 -22.08 -25.22
C GLY A 375 -22.00 -21.36 -24.05
N THR A 376 -21.28 -21.03 -22.96
CA THR A 376 -21.86 -20.26 -21.85
C THR A 376 -21.70 -18.75 -22.01
N ILE A 377 -22.55 -17.99 -21.32
CA ILE A 377 -22.51 -16.54 -21.33
C ILE A 377 -21.22 -15.98 -20.71
N GLU A 378 -20.66 -16.67 -19.73
CA GLU A 378 -19.41 -16.33 -19.07
C GLU A 378 -18.22 -16.37 -20.03
N ALA A 379 -18.16 -17.39 -20.90
CA ALA A 379 -17.11 -17.50 -21.91
C ALA A 379 -17.20 -16.36 -22.95
N GLU A 380 -18.41 -16.01 -23.40
CA GLU A 380 -18.63 -14.88 -24.31
C GLU A 380 -18.25 -13.54 -23.65
N ILE A 381 -18.68 -13.29 -22.41
CA ILE A 381 -18.31 -12.07 -21.66
C ILE A 381 -16.80 -11.97 -21.50
N TYR A 382 -16.12 -13.08 -21.17
CA TYR A 382 -14.67 -13.11 -21.04
C TYR A 382 -13.99 -12.76 -22.36
N GLN A 383 -14.30 -13.49 -23.44
CA GLN A 383 -13.60 -13.38 -24.72
C GLN A 383 -13.88 -12.05 -25.43
N ARG A 384 -15.14 -11.57 -25.38
CA ARG A 384 -15.58 -10.41 -26.14
C ARG A 384 -15.42 -9.10 -25.38
N CYS A 385 -15.41 -9.13 -24.05
CA CYS A 385 -15.36 -7.92 -23.23
C CYS A 385 -14.17 -7.89 -22.28
N LEU A 386 -14.15 -8.73 -21.25
CA LEU A 386 -13.17 -8.62 -20.14
C LEU A 386 -11.71 -8.79 -20.61
N SER A 387 -11.45 -9.73 -21.51
CA SER A 387 -10.10 -9.93 -22.07
C SER A 387 -9.66 -8.76 -22.95
N ARG A 388 -10.59 -8.11 -23.66
CA ARG A 388 -10.31 -6.96 -24.53
C ARG A 388 -10.03 -5.69 -23.75
N ILE A 389 -10.75 -5.47 -22.65
CA ILE A 389 -10.51 -4.37 -21.71
C ILE A 389 -9.15 -4.51 -21.02
N GLY A 390 -8.58 -5.72 -21.00
CA GLY A 390 -7.25 -5.96 -20.45
C GLY A 390 -7.23 -6.16 -18.93
N VAL A 391 -8.37 -6.51 -18.33
CA VAL A 391 -8.56 -6.76 -16.87
C VAL A 391 -7.50 -7.72 -16.31
N PHE A 392 -7.10 -8.70 -17.10
CA PHE A 392 -6.15 -9.74 -16.68
C PHE A 392 -4.69 -9.42 -16.99
N HIS A 393 -4.43 -8.38 -17.79
CA HIS A 393 -3.08 -7.99 -18.22
C HIS A 393 -2.57 -6.75 -17.48
N ARG A 394 -3.47 -5.86 -17.08
CA ARG A 394 -3.16 -4.59 -16.42
C ARG A 394 -4.04 -4.39 -15.21
N ALA A 395 -3.50 -3.76 -14.17
CA ALA A 395 -4.29 -3.36 -13.02
C ALA A 395 -5.22 -2.20 -13.42
N LEU A 396 -6.52 -2.40 -13.30
CA LEU A 396 -7.52 -1.35 -13.55
C LEU A 396 -7.59 -0.41 -12.32
N GLY A 397 -6.61 0.47 -12.18
CA GLY A 397 -6.58 1.47 -11.11
C GLY A 397 -7.53 2.63 -11.41
N GLY A 398 -8.34 3.02 -10.42
CA GLY A 398 -9.04 4.31 -10.44
C GLY A 398 -10.23 4.40 -11.39
N SER A 399 -11.16 3.45 -11.39
CA SER A 399 -12.36 3.48 -12.25
C SER A 399 -13.60 2.81 -11.65
N GLU A 400 -13.88 3.00 -10.36
CA GLU A 400 -14.99 2.29 -9.69
C GLU A 400 -16.36 2.55 -10.34
N LYS A 401 -16.66 3.81 -10.68
CA LYS A 401 -17.92 4.20 -11.33
C LYS A 401 -18.09 3.53 -12.69
N ILE A 402 -17.03 3.50 -13.49
CA ILE A 402 -17.04 2.95 -14.85
C ILE A 402 -17.17 1.44 -14.82
N LEU A 403 -16.45 0.79 -13.90
CA LEU A 403 -16.57 -0.65 -13.69
C LEU A 403 -17.97 -1.01 -13.17
N GLY A 404 -18.61 -0.10 -12.42
CA GLY A 404 -20.02 -0.21 -12.02
C GLY A 404 -21.01 -0.11 -13.19
N ASP A 405 -20.85 0.91 -14.04
CA ASP A 405 -21.65 1.11 -15.26
C ASP A 405 -21.51 -0.12 -16.19
N LEU A 406 -20.27 -0.52 -16.46
CA LEU A 406 -19.93 -1.71 -17.24
C LEU A 406 -20.53 -2.99 -16.66
N THR A 407 -20.47 -3.18 -15.34
CA THR A 407 -21.07 -4.35 -14.69
C THR A 407 -22.58 -4.41 -14.93
N SER A 408 -23.25 -3.25 -14.87
CA SER A 408 -24.69 -3.14 -15.07
C SER A 408 -25.08 -3.44 -16.51
N GLU A 409 -24.33 -2.93 -17.49
CA GLU A 409 -24.55 -3.21 -18.90
C GLU A 409 -24.25 -4.68 -19.26
N LEU A 410 -23.17 -5.25 -18.72
CA LEU A 410 -22.85 -6.67 -18.88
C LEU A 410 -23.98 -7.56 -18.37
N ARG A 411 -24.52 -7.27 -17.18
CA ARG A 411 -25.68 -8.00 -16.64
C ARG A 411 -26.87 -7.90 -17.56
N ARG A 412 -27.22 -6.70 -18.03
CA ARG A 412 -28.35 -6.49 -18.93
C ARG A 412 -28.21 -7.29 -20.22
N ILE A 413 -27.03 -7.30 -20.85
CA ILE A 413 -26.78 -8.06 -22.09
C ILE A 413 -26.79 -9.59 -21.81
N ALA A 414 -26.27 -10.00 -20.66
CA ALA A 414 -26.20 -11.40 -20.28
C ALA A 414 -27.58 -11.98 -19.94
N GLU A 415 -28.42 -11.22 -19.24
CA GLU A 415 -29.73 -11.65 -18.75
C GLU A 415 -30.83 -11.51 -19.81
N ASP A 416 -30.61 -10.70 -20.85
CA ASP A 416 -31.52 -10.60 -21.99
C ASP A 416 -31.48 -11.87 -22.87
N LEU A 417 -32.42 -12.77 -22.60
CA LEU A 417 -32.65 -14.01 -23.33
C LEU A 417 -33.44 -13.81 -24.64
N SER A 418 -33.90 -12.59 -24.95
CA SER A 418 -34.59 -12.29 -26.22
C SER A 418 -33.62 -12.03 -27.37
N LEU A 419 -32.36 -11.73 -27.07
CA LEU A 419 -31.31 -11.46 -28.06
C LEU A 419 -30.90 -12.73 -28.80
N SER A 420 -30.70 -12.60 -30.12
CA SER A 420 -29.99 -13.62 -30.88
C SER A 420 -28.52 -13.71 -30.43
N ASP A 421 -27.90 -14.87 -30.61
CA ASP A 421 -26.48 -15.04 -30.25
C ASP A 421 -25.58 -14.08 -31.04
N THR A 422 -25.93 -13.76 -32.29
CA THR A 422 -25.20 -12.79 -33.10
C THR A 422 -25.32 -11.36 -32.55
N ASP A 423 -26.52 -10.94 -32.18
CA ASP A 423 -26.75 -9.59 -31.65
C ASP A 423 -26.08 -9.41 -30.29
N ARG A 424 -26.14 -10.45 -29.44
CA ARG A 424 -25.48 -10.45 -28.14
C ARG A 424 -23.96 -10.30 -28.29
N LYS A 425 -23.34 -11.09 -29.18
CA LYS A 425 -21.90 -11.03 -29.45
C LYS A 425 -21.45 -9.65 -29.93
N GLU A 426 -22.24 -9.03 -30.82
CA GLU A 426 -21.93 -7.71 -31.34
C GLU A 426 -22.07 -6.63 -30.26
N ARG A 427 -23.12 -6.67 -29.43
CA ARG A 427 -23.29 -5.73 -28.29
C ARG A 427 -22.15 -5.83 -27.28
N LEU A 428 -21.72 -7.05 -26.92
CA LEU A 428 -20.58 -7.25 -26.02
C LEU A 428 -19.29 -6.66 -26.59
N ARG A 429 -19.09 -6.79 -27.91
CA ARG A 429 -17.92 -6.24 -28.60
C ARG A 429 -17.93 -4.70 -28.61
N GLN A 430 -19.08 -4.10 -28.94
CA GLN A 430 -19.25 -2.65 -28.93
C GLN A 430 -19.04 -2.07 -27.53
N LEU A 431 -19.57 -2.73 -26.50
CA LEU A 431 -19.34 -2.37 -25.12
C LEU A 431 -17.84 -2.39 -24.77
N ALA A 432 -17.14 -3.46 -25.15
CA ALA A 432 -15.71 -3.56 -24.92
C ALA A 432 -14.91 -2.43 -25.59
N ASP A 433 -15.23 -2.13 -26.85
CA ASP A 433 -14.51 -1.10 -27.62
C ASP A 433 -14.76 0.31 -27.04
N ASN A 434 -16.00 0.60 -26.62
CA ASN A 434 -16.35 1.83 -25.91
C ASN A 434 -15.59 1.97 -24.60
N GLU A 435 -15.52 0.90 -23.80
CA GLU A 435 -14.84 0.91 -22.52
C GLU A 435 -13.32 1.01 -22.66
N VAL A 436 -12.72 0.33 -23.64
CA VAL A 436 -11.29 0.49 -23.94
C VAL A 436 -10.95 1.93 -24.29
N ALA A 437 -11.75 2.58 -25.14
CA ALA A 437 -11.56 3.98 -25.49
C ALA A 437 -11.71 4.89 -24.26
N ARG A 438 -12.72 4.63 -23.41
CA ARG A 438 -12.98 5.40 -22.19
C ARG A 438 -11.84 5.26 -21.18
N VAL A 439 -11.33 4.06 -20.95
CA VAL A 439 -10.20 3.79 -20.05
C VAL A 439 -8.94 4.50 -20.54
N GLN A 440 -8.63 4.44 -21.83
CA GLN A 440 -7.46 5.12 -22.41
C GLN A 440 -7.57 6.64 -22.28
N GLU A 441 -8.74 7.21 -22.54
CA GLU A 441 -8.95 8.65 -22.41
C GLU A 441 -8.82 9.11 -20.96
N LEU A 442 -9.33 8.33 -20.01
CA LEU A 442 -9.17 8.62 -18.59
C LEU A 442 -7.74 8.47 -18.11
N GLU A 443 -7.01 7.43 -18.53
CA GLU A 443 -5.58 7.32 -18.21
C GLU A 443 -4.82 8.56 -18.69
N ARG A 444 -5.13 9.04 -19.91
CA ARG A 444 -4.56 10.27 -20.47
C ARG A 444 -4.91 11.51 -19.65
N LEU A 445 -6.19 11.68 -19.31
CA LEU A 445 -6.66 12.83 -18.50
C LEU A 445 -6.09 12.78 -17.08
N GLU A 446 -6.03 11.60 -16.45
CA GLU A 446 -5.45 11.42 -15.12
C GLU A 446 -3.94 11.70 -15.11
N ASP A 447 -3.22 11.31 -16.17
CA ASP A 447 -1.78 11.61 -16.31
C ASP A 447 -1.54 13.11 -16.40
N GLN A 448 -2.37 13.81 -17.18
CA GLN A 448 -2.35 15.27 -17.24
C GLN A 448 -2.70 15.92 -15.89
N GLN A 449 -3.70 15.41 -15.17
CA GLN A 449 -4.11 15.96 -13.88
C GLN A 449 -3.10 15.68 -12.76
N SER A 450 -2.50 14.50 -12.74
CA SER A 450 -1.49 14.14 -11.72
C SER A 450 -0.21 14.97 -11.89
N ALA A 451 0.17 15.23 -13.14
CA ALA A 451 1.20 16.19 -13.52
C ALA A 451 0.91 17.60 -12.98
N LEU A 452 -0.32 18.10 -13.16
CA LEU A 452 -0.75 19.42 -12.67
C LEU A 452 -0.84 19.50 -11.14
N LEU A 453 -1.05 18.40 -10.43
CA LEU A 453 -1.12 18.40 -8.96
C LEU A 453 0.24 18.13 -8.29
N GLY A 454 1.31 17.99 -9.09
CA GLY A 454 2.67 17.74 -8.56
C GLY A 454 2.75 16.45 -7.76
N LEU A 455 1.88 15.49 -8.07
CA LEU A 455 1.85 14.17 -7.47
C LEU A 455 2.98 13.38 -8.13
N SER A 456 4.21 13.69 -7.72
CA SER A 456 5.43 13.16 -8.29
C SER A 456 5.58 11.66 -8.03
N THR A 457 6.08 10.99 -9.06
CA THR A 457 6.60 9.62 -9.12
C THR A 457 7.93 9.46 -8.36
N GLU A 458 8.18 10.22 -7.29
CA GLU A 458 9.31 9.86 -6.42
C GLU A 458 9.01 8.50 -5.83
N SER A 459 9.87 7.52 -6.09
CA SER A 459 9.72 6.23 -5.45
C SER A 459 9.78 6.48 -3.95
N PHE A 460 8.72 6.09 -3.24
CA PHE A 460 8.71 6.00 -1.78
C PHE A 460 10.01 5.34 -1.27
N GLU A 461 10.57 4.42 -2.06
CA GLU A 461 11.86 3.78 -1.86
C GLU A 461 13.04 4.73 -1.78
N SER A 462 13.11 5.80 -2.58
CA SER A 462 14.17 6.82 -2.44
C SER A 462 14.07 7.55 -1.10
N ARG A 463 12.86 7.90 -0.66
CA ARG A 463 12.64 8.55 0.65
C ARG A 463 12.96 7.61 1.81
N VAL A 464 12.55 6.34 1.71
CA VAL A 464 12.90 5.31 2.69
C VAL A 464 14.40 5.07 2.70
N SER A 465 15.05 4.98 1.55
CA SER A 465 16.50 4.76 1.46
C SER A 465 17.28 5.91 2.09
N GLU A 466 16.88 7.16 1.85
CA GLU A 466 17.51 8.34 2.46
C GLU A 466 17.29 8.42 3.97
N ALA A 467 16.14 7.94 4.48
CA ALA A 467 15.83 7.90 5.90
C ALA A 467 16.34 6.62 6.59
N SER A 468 16.64 5.57 5.84
CA SER A 468 17.12 4.29 6.35
C SER A 468 18.59 4.39 6.71
N THR A 469 18.95 3.80 7.84
CA THR A 469 20.33 3.72 8.30
C THR A 469 20.60 2.28 8.69
N GLU A 470 21.78 1.76 8.38
CA GLU A 470 22.15 0.37 8.70
C GLU A 470 22.10 0.10 10.22
N TRP A 471 22.34 1.14 11.04
CA TRP A 471 22.19 1.12 12.50
C TRP A 471 20.76 0.84 12.99
N LEU A 472 19.75 1.11 12.16
CA LEU A 472 18.33 0.85 12.46
C LEU A 472 17.81 -0.39 11.73
N SER A 473 18.69 -1.22 11.16
CA SER A 473 18.31 -2.48 10.53
C SER A 473 17.75 -3.48 11.55
N GLU A 474 16.94 -4.41 11.06
CA GLU A 474 16.31 -5.46 11.88
C GLU A 474 17.35 -6.27 12.67
N ASP A 475 18.54 -6.51 12.12
CA ASP A 475 19.60 -7.25 12.79
C ASP A 475 20.17 -6.48 13.98
N LYS A 476 20.42 -5.17 13.84
CA LYS A 476 20.97 -4.34 14.93
C LYS A 476 19.94 -4.11 16.05
N ILE A 477 18.66 -3.91 15.71
CA ILE A 477 17.58 -3.83 16.70
C ILE A 477 17.47 -5.16 17.47
N ARG A 478 17.59 -6.29 16.77
CA ARG A 478 17.56 -7.62 17.39
C ARG A 478 18.72 -7.83 18.35
N ASP A 479 19.93 -7.44 17.96
CA ASP A 479 21.11 -7.53 18.83
C ASP A 479 20.97 -6.64 20.07
N LEU A 480 20.44 -5.42 19.92
CA LEU A 480 20.18 -4.50 21.04
C LEU A 480 19.19 -5.10 22.05
N VAL A 481 18.06 -5.61 21.56
CA VAL A 481 17.04 -6.24 22.41
C VAL A 481 17.57 -7.51 23.06
N ARG A 482 18.39 -8.30 22.33
CA ARG A 482 19.05 -9.49 22.88
C ARG A 482 19.93 -9.12 24.07
N LEU A 483 20.80 -8.12 23.92
CA LEU A 483 21.73 -7.69 24.98
C LEU A 483 21.00 -7.26 26.25
N TYR A 484 19.91 -6.49 26.13
CA TYR A 484 19.10 -6.05 27.27
C TYR A 484 18.50 -7.22 28.06
N PHE A 485 17.90 -8.19 27.37
CA PHE A 485 17.30 -9.33 28.06
C PHE A 485 18.36 -10.32 28.57
N GLU A 486 19.51 -10.44 27.91
CA GLU A 486 20.64 -11.23 28.41
C GLU A 486 21.15 -10.68 29.76
N ASP A 487 21.20 -9.36 29.89
CA ASP A 487 21.52 -8.67 31.15
C ASP A 487 20.39 -8.82 32.19
N SER A 488 19.13 -8.67 31.78
CA SER A 488 17.97 -8.69 32.68
C SER A 488 17.62 -10.08 33.24
N ILE A 489 17.83 -11.14 32.43
CA ILE A 489 17.49 -12.55 32.76
C ILE A 489 18.76 -13.35 33.14
N GLY A 490 19.95 -12.87 32.78
CA GLY A 490 21.21 -13.59 32.99
C GLY A 490 21.37 -14.83 32.12
N ARG A 491 20.62 -14.95 31.01
CA ARG A 491 20.67 -16.09 30.08
C ARG A 491 20.64 -15.63 28.63
N ARG A 492 21.35 -16.37 27.78
CA ARG A 492 21.40 -16.13 26.33
C ARG A 492 20.04 -16.35 25.68
N ILE A 493 19.60 -15.39 24.85
CA ILE A 493 18.33 -15.48 24.13
C ILE A 493 18.57 -15.67 22.64
N ALA A 494 17.87 -16.65 22.06
CA ALA A 494 17.91 -16.92 20.63
C ALA A 494 16.87 -16.07 19.89
N LEU A 495 17.19 -14.79 19.66
CA LEU A 495 16.51 -13.98 18.67
C LEU A 495 17.21 -14.19 17.32
N LYS A 496 16.55 -14.86 16.38
CA LYS A 496 17.08 -15.16 15.03
C LYS A 496 16.22 -14.52 13.94
N ALA A 497 16.83 -14.15 12.82
CA ALA A 497 16.10 -13.74 11.62
C ALA A 497 15.10 -14.83 11.18
N GLY A 498 13.92 -14.41 10.71
CA GLY A 498 12.89 -15.31 10.19
C GLY A 498 12.29 -16.27 11.23
N LYS A 499 12.42 -16.01 12.54
CA LYS A 499 11.81 -16.83 13.60
C LYS A 499 11.22 -15.97 14.71
N VAL A 500 10.07 -16.41 15.22
CA VAL A 500 9.48 -15.85 16.45
C VAL A 500 10.24 -16.39 17.66
N ALA A 501 10.82 -15.48 18.45
CA ALA A 501 11.47 -15.81 19.70
C ALA A 501 10.45 -15.81 20.85
N VAL A 502 10.42 -16.88 21.63
CA VAL A 502 9.58 -16.97 22.84
C VAL A 502 10.46 -16.75 24.06
N VAL A 503 10.37 -15.57 24.65
CA VAL A 503 11.11 -15.18 25.85
C VAL A 503 10.23 -15.43 27.07
N ARG A 504 10.69 -16.32 27.96
CA ARG A 504 10.04 -16.59 29.24
C ARG A 504 10.72 -15.75 30.31
N LEU A 505 9.93 -14.96 31.03
CA LEU A 505 10.42 -14.08 32.09
C LEU A 505 10.03 -14.66 33.45
N ASP A 506 10.96 -14.60 34.40
CA ASP A 506 10.68 -14.83 35.81
C ASP A 506 10.11 -13.56 36.46
N ASP A 507 9.66 -13.66 37.71
CA ASP A 507 9.02 -12.54 38.40
C ASP A 507 9.95 -11.33 38.57
N GLU A 508 11.26 -11.55 38.73
CA GLU A 508 12.27 -10.48 38.87
C GLU A 508 12.49 -9.74 37.54
N ALA A 509 12.64 -10.48 36.43
CA ALA A 509 12.75 -9.88 35.11
C ALA A 509 11.45 -9.17 34.68
N VAL A 510 10.28 -9.70 35.04
CA VAL A 510 9.00 -9.02 34.80
C VAL A 510 8.95 -7.67 35.52
N ALA A 511 9.37 -7.62 36.78
CA ALA A 511 9.39 -6.37 37.55
C ALA A 511 10.33 -5.34 36.91
N ARG A 512 11.57 -5.74 36.57
CA ARG A 512 12.55 -4.88 35.88
C ARG A 512 12.01 -4.29 34.57
N VAL A 513 11.50 -5.15 33.69
CA VAL A 513 10.98 -4.72 32.38
C VAL A 513 9.77 -3.79 32.54
N THR A 514 8.91 -4.03 33.53
CA THR A 514 7.75 -3.18 33.80
C THR A 514 8.16 -1.80 34.32
N ASP A 515 9.11 -1.74 35.25
CA ASP A 515 9.64 -0.48 35.79
C ASP A 515 10.34 0.34 34.70
N ASP A 516 11.13 -0.33 33.86
CA ASP A 516 11.78 0.32 32.72
C ASP A 516 10.76 0.88 31.72
N LEU A 517 9.72 0.11 31.36
CA LEU A 517 8.64 0.58 30.49
C LEU A 517 7.93 1.81 31.05
N GLN A 518 7.69 1.84 32.36
CA GLN A 518 7.11 3.02 33.04
C GLN A 518 8.04 4.22 32.97
N SER A 519 9.34 4.03 33.21
CA SER A 519 10.33 5.11 33.24
C SER A 519 10.59 5.77 31.88
N VAL A 520 10.46 5.01 30.78
CA VAL A 520 10.76 5.48 29.42
C VAL A 520 9.52 5.93 28.68
N CYS A 521 8.45 5.14 28.74
CA CYS A 521 7.27 5.33 27.88
C CYS A 521 5.99 5.65 28.68
N GLY A 522 6.05 5.70 30.02
CA GLY A 522 4.86 5.88 30.85
C GLY A 522 4.00 4.61 30.97
N GLY A 523 4.54 3.45 30.59
CA GLY A 523 3.85 2.15 30.58
C GLY A 523 3.23 1.82 29.22
N ASP A 524 2.98 0.53 28.99
CA ASP A 524 2.25 0.05 27.81
C ASP A 524 1.18 -0.97 28.24
N PRO A 525 -0.12 -0.63 28.13
CA PRO A 525 -1.20 -1.50 28.64
C PRO A 525 -1.25 -2.89 28.00
N ARG A 526 -0.78 -3.04 26.77
CA ARG A 526 -0.79 -4.31 26.03
C ARG A 526 0.34 -5.21 26.53
N LEU A 527 1.57 -4.69 26.58
CA LEU A 527 2.74 -5.42 27.09
C LEU A 527 2.59 -5.75 28.58
N GLU A 528 2.13 -4.80 29.40
CA GLU A 528 1.89 -5.05 30.82
C GLU A 528 0.87 -6.16 31.06
N ARG A 529 -0.17 -6.25 30.21
CA ARG A 529 -1.14 -7.35 30.29
C ARG A 529 -0.50 -8.70 29.99
N VAL A 530 0.43 -8.76 29.02
CA VAL A 530 1.17 -9.98 28.70
C VAL A 530 2.11 -10.35 29.84
N LEU A 531 2.82 -9.38 30.41
CA LEU A 531 3.74 -9.57 31.54
C LEU A 531 3.05 -10.02 32.84
N ARG A 532 1.78 -9.64 33.03
CA ARG A 532 0.95 -10.09 34.17
C ARG A 532 0.46 -11.54 34.05
N ARG A 533 0.47 -12.15 32.85
CA ARG A 533 0.09 -13.56 32.69
C ARG A 533 1.17 -14.47 33.30
N ARG A 534 0.77 -15.66 33.76
CA ARG A 534 1.67 -16.67 34.32
C ARG A 534 1.54 -17.98 33.55
N PRO A 535 2.63 -18.52 32.97
CA PRO A 535 3.97 -17.93 32.89
C PRO A 535 3.99 -16.66 32.00
N ALA A 536 4.82 -15.67 32.34
CA ALA A 536 5.00 -14.48 31.53
C ALA A 536 5.83 -14.85 30.29
N GLN A 537 5.20 -14.75 29.10
CA GLN A 537 5.82 -15.14 27.84
C GLN A 537 5.66 -14.02 26.81
N LEU A 538 6.77 -13.48 26.34
CA LEU A 538 6.81 -12.53 25.23
C LEU A 538 7.15 -13.29 23.95
N ARG A 539 6.36 -13.08 22.90
CA ARG A 539 6.63 -13.59 21.56
C ARG A 539 7.12 -12.41 20.73
N LEU A 540 8.38 -12.42 20.32
CA LEU A 540 9.05 -11.28 19.70
C LEU A 540 9.55 -11.65 18.31
N THR A 541 9.43 -10.73 17.35
CA THR A 541 10.06 -10.82 16.03
C THR A 541 10.49 -9.44 15.56
N ALA A 542 11.61 -9.34 14.83
CA ALA A 542 11.95 -8.12 14.08
C ALA A 542 11.43 -8.18 12.63
N ASP A 543 11.04 -9.37 12.17
CA ASP A 543 10.54 -9.62 10.82
C ASP A 543 9.05 -9.25 10.75
N SER A 544 8.76 -8.22 9.94
CA SER A 544 7.40 -7.72 9.73
C SER A 544 6.44 -8.75 9.13
N GLU A 545 6.91 -9.66 8.28
CA GLU A 545 6.05 -10.65 7.64
C GLU A 545 5.52 -11.67 8.65
N LEU A 546 6.32 -12.01 9.66
CA LEU A 546 5.91 -12.97 10.70
C LEU A 546 4.91 -12.37 11.69
N ALA A 547 4.97 -11.06 11.92
CA ALA A 547 4.07 -10.37 12.84
C ALA A 547 2.67 -10.14 12.26
N VAL A 548 2.55 -9.96 10.93
CA VAL A 548 1.26 -9.81 10.24
C VAL A 548 0.37 -11.04 10.41
N ASP A 549 0.96 -12.21 10.60
CA ASP A 549 0.27 -13.50 10.59
C ASP A 549 -0.24 -13.92 11.98
N ASP A 550 0.20 -13.26 13.05
CA ASP A 550 -0.09 -13.62 14.44
C ASP A 550 -0.08 -12.38 15.35
N ASP A 551 -1.28 -11.89 15.70
CA ASP A 551 -1.47 -10.73 16.59
C ASP A 551 -0.88 -10.91 18.00
N THR A 552 -0.51 -12.14 18.39
CA THR A 552 0.15 -12.41 19.68
C THR A 552 1.66 -12.19 19.65
N VAL A 553 2.24 -11.95 18.47
CA VAL A 553 3.66 -11.68 18.28
C VAL A 553 3.87 -10.17 18.22
N GLU A 554 4.79 -9.67 19.04
CA GLU A 554 5.18 -8.27 19.05
C GLU A 554 6.27 -8.02 17.99
N LEU A 555 6.01 -7.05 17.10
CA LEU A 555 6.97 -6.59 16.10
C LEU A 555 7.91 -5.55 16.71
N LEU A 556 9.20 -5.88 16.76
CA LEU A 556 10.27 -5.02 17.24
C LEU A 556 10.63 -3.94 16.20
N GLY A 557 9.77 -2.94 16.06
CA GLY A 557 10.06 -1.72 15.27
C GLY A 557 10.88 -0.70 16.05
N THR A 558 11.43 0.30 15.34
CA THR A 558 12.22 1.40 15.94
C THR A 558 11.48 2.20 17.01
N THR A 559 10.15 2.29 16.90
CA THR A 559 9.27 3.01 17.84
C THR A 559 8.65 2.10 18.90
N HIS A 560 8.94 0.79 18.87
CA HIS A 560 8.36 -0.15 19.81
C HIS A 560 8.83 0.15 21.25
N PRO A 561 7.94 0.13 22.27
CA PRO A 561 8.31 0.49 23.64
C PRO A 561 9.50 -0.30 24.20
N LEU A 562 9.57 -1.61 23.94
CA LEU A 562 10.74 -2.42 24.33
C LEU A 562 12.03 -1.95 23.67
N VAL A 563 12.00 -1.57 22.38
CA VAL A 563 13.19 -1.09 21.68
C VAL A 563 13.66 0.23 22.29
N LEU A 564 12.74 1.15 22.61
CA LEU A 564 13.06 2.41 23.29
C LEU A 564 13.67 2.18 24.69
N VAL A 565 13.12 1.24 25.45
CA VAL A 565 13.68 0.81 26.75
C VAL A 565 15.09 0.28 26.57
N THR A 566 15.30 -0.66 25.63
CA THR A 566 16.61 -1.27 25.39
C THR A 566 17.64 -0.25 24.91
N ALA A 567 17.24 0.72 24.09
CA ALA A 567 18.09 1.81 23.63
C ALA A 567 18.50 2.73 24.79
N ARG A 568 17.59 3.01 25.73
CA ARG A 568 17.91 3.79 26.93
C ARG A 568 18.84 3.03 27.88
N HIS A 569 18.64 1.72 28.03
CA HIS A 569 19.52 0.86 28.84
C HIS A 569 20.94 0.79 28.27
N ALA A 570 21.06 0.65 26.95
CA ALA A 570 22.35 0.61 26.26
C ALA A 570 23.01 2.00 26.09
N ALA A 571 22.32 3.09 26.47
CA ALA A 571 22.84 4.42 26.26
C ALA A 571 24.13 4.64 27.07
N LEU A 572 25.24 4.84 26.36
CA LEU A 572 26.56 5.05 26.95
C LEU A 572 26.58 6.31 27.82
N THR A 573 26.60 6.16 29.14
CA THR A 573 26.72 7.30 30.09
C THR A 573 28.13 7.89 30.13
N ARG A 574 29.12 7.13 29.65
CA ARG A 574 30.53 7.54 29.49
C ARG A 574 31.05 7.08 28.13
N PRO A 575 32.06 7.76 27.55
CA PRO A 575 32.68 7.31 26.29
C PRO A 575 33.18 5.87 26.42
N ALA A 576 32.75 5.00 25.50
CA ALA A 576 33.21 3.62 25.46
C ALA A 576 34.56 3.52 24.75
N MET A 577 35.46 2.68 25.24
CA MET A 577 36.67 2.31 24.52
C MET A 577 36.49 0.91 23.94
N SER A 578 36.73 0.74 22.65
CA SER A 578 36.56 -0.55 21.97
C SER A 578 37.62 -0.80 20.91
N SER A 579 37.86 -2.07 20.62
CA SER A 579 38.71 -2.52 19.53
C SER A 579 37.86 -3.28 18.54
N LEU A 580 37.93 -2.90 17.27
CA LEU A 580 37.15 -3.50 16.21
C LEU A 580 38.04 -3.90 15.05
N ARG A 581 37.66 -4.96 14.32
CA ARG A 581 38.36 -5.45 13.14
C ARG A 581 37.42 -5.50 11.94
N VAL A 582 37.88 -5.05 10.78
CA VAL A 582 37.12 -5.09 9.52
C VAL A 582 37.98 -5.64 8.38
N ARG A 583 37.38 -6.46 7.51
CA ARG A 583 38.02 -6.94 6.28
C ARG A 583 37.50 -6.14 5.09
N THR A 584 38.37 -5.41 4.43
CA THR A 584 38.00 -4.58 3.27
C THR A 584 39.22 -4.22 2.42
N ASP A 585 38.96 -3.94 1.15
CA ASP A 585 39.87 -3.38 0.15
C ASP A 585 39.71 -1.85 -0.03
N LEU A 586 38.74 -1.23 0.67
CA LEU A 586 38.43 0.20 0.52
C LEU A 586 39.50 1.12 1.14
N VAL A 587 40.24 0.63 2.12
CA VAL A 587 41.33 1.35 2.80
C VAL A 587 42.54 0.43 2.90
N ALA A 588 43.74 1.01 2.92
CA ALA A 588 44.96 0.26 3.17
C ALA A 588 44.88 -0.53 4.50
N PRO A 589 45.41 -1.76 4.57
CA PRO A 589 45.49 -2.50 5.82
C PRO A 589 46.32 -1.76 6.87
N GLY A 590 45.82 -1.68 8.10
CA GLY A 590 46.43 -0.88 9.16
C GLY A 590 45.57 -0.74 10.41
N ARG A 591 46.09 -0.04 11.42
CA ARG A 591 45.36 0.30 12.64
C ARG A 591 45.04 1.79 12.65
N TYR A 592 43.76 2.10 12.76
CA TYR A 592 43.23 3.45 12.65
C TYR A 592 42.45 3.78 13.92
N PRO A 593 42.88 4.76 14.72
CA PRO A 593 42.08 5.25 15.83
C PRO A 593 40.93 6.12 15.27
N VAL A 594 39.72 5.89 15.74
CA VAL A 594 38.49 6.55 15.30
C VAL A 594 37.70 7.01 16.52
N ALA A 595 37.49 8.31 16.65
CA ALA A 595 36.61 8.89 17.67
C ALA A 595 35.22 9.12 17.09
N VAL A 596 34.20 8.63 17.79
CA VAL A 596 32.79 8.73 17.40
C VAL A 596 32.09 9.79 18.25
N HIS A 597 31.60 10.83 17.60
CA HIS A 597 30.88 11.92 18.23
C HIS A 597 29.46 12.03 17.67
N GLY A 598 28.48 12.17 18.56
CA GLY A 598 27.12 12.53 18.20
C GLY A 598 26.98 14.05 18.15
N TRP A 599 26.74 14.60 16.96
CA TRP A 599 26.44 16.02 16.77
C TRP A 599 24.93 16.20 16.72
N THR A 600 24.38 16.94 17.68
CA THR A 600 22.96 17.30 17.70
C THR A 600 22.82 18.75 17.26
N ARG A 601 22.24 18.95 16.07
CA ARG A 601 21.81 20.26 15.59
C ARG A 601 20.50 20.61 16.26
N LEU A 602 20.49 21.70 17.01
CA LEU A 602 19.30 22.29 17.63
C LEU A 602 18.80 23.37 16.68
N ASP A 603 17.58 23.19 16.19
CA ASP A 603 16.94 24.05 15.18
C ASP A 603 15.41 24.00 15.43
N SER A 604 14.59 24.25 14.40
CA SER A 604 13.16 23.91 14.41
C SER A 604 12.88 22.41 14.54
N ARG A 605 13.83 21.56 14.14
CA ARG A 605 13.80 20.09 14.31
C ARG A 605 15.19 19.61 14.69
N ASP A 606 15.29 19.04 15.88
CA ASP A 606 16.56 18.52 16.37
C ASP A 606 17.01 17.34 15.51
N THR A 607 18.22 17.40 14.99
CA THR A 607 18.78 16.34 14.14
C THR A 607 20.09 15.84 14.71
N LEU A 608 20.14 14.55 15.05
CA LEU A 608 21.35 13.86 15.46
C LEU A 608 22.09 13.31 14.23
N THR A 609 23.39 13.59 14.14
CA THR A 609 24.28 13.02 13.13
C THR A 609 25.53 12.47 13.80
N LEU A 610 25.95 11.27 13.40
CA LEU A 610 27.23 10.72 13.85
C LEU A 610 28.37 11.34 13.03
N ARG A 611 29.45 11.68 13.73
CA ARG A 611 30.69 12.19 13.15
C ARG A 611 31.87 11.35 13.61
N TYR A 612 32.68 10.96 12.63
CA TYR A 612 33.82 10.08 12.80
C TYR A 612 35.08 10.90 12.54
N ILE A 613 35.97 10.93 13.52
CA ILE A 613 37.26 11.64 13.44
C ILE A 613 38.36 10.59 13.51
N SER A 614 39.26 10.58 12.55
CA SER A 614 40.37 9.64 12.49
C SER A 614 41.67 10.36 12.11
N THR A 615 42.79 9.66 12.19
CA THR A 615 44.05 10.19 11.66
C THR A 615 44.04 10.27 10.14
N ASP A 616 43.32 9.38 9.47
CA ASP A 616 43.28 9.24 8.01
C ASP A 616 41.93 9.74 7.43
N PRO A 617 41.94 10.76 6.54
CA PRO A 617 40.73 11.27 5.90
C PRO A 617 39.94 10.22 5.09
N ALA A 618 40.63 9.24 4.50
CA ALA A 618 39.95 8.18 3.76
C ALA A 618 39.12 7.31 4.69
N VAL A 619 39.60 7.05 5.91
CA VAL A 619 38.84 6.31 6.94
C VAL A 619 37.66 7.16 7.44
N GLU A 620 37.83 8.46 7.63
CA GLU A 620 36.76 9.36 8.08
C GLU A 620 35.55 9.35 7.12
N GLU A 621 35.79 9.35 5.81
CA GLU A 621 34.72 9.40 4.79
C GLU A 621 33.84 8.15 4.77
N ILE A 622 34.43 6.97 5.01
CA ILE A 622 33.72 5.68 4.96
C ILE A 622 33.59 4.98 6.32
N ALA A 623 33.89 5.68 7.43
CA ALA A 623 33.86 5.13 8.78
C ALA A 623 32.51 4.50 9.15
N ASP A 624 31.39 5.10 8.70
CA ASP A 624 30.06 4.55 8.95
C ASP A 624 29.92 3.13 8.39
N VAL A 625 30.35 2.92 7.14
CA VAL A 625 30.30 1.60 6.45
C VAL A 625 31.31 0.62 7.05
N LEU A 626 32.46 1.11 7.50
CA LEU A 626 33.48 0.26 8.12
C LEU A 626 33.02 -0.25 9.48
N LEU A 627 32.45 0.62 10.31
CA LEU A 627 31.99 0.28 11.66
C LEU A 627 30.76 -0.63 11.64
N THR A 628 29.85 -0.50 10.68
CA THR A 628 28.68 -1.39 10.59
C THR A 628 29.05 -2.84 10.27
N LYS A 629 30.12 -3.04 9.50
CA LYS A 629 30.68 -4.35 9.10
C LYS A 629 31.76 -4.88 10.04
N ALA A 630 32.22 -4.09 11.00
CA ALA A 630 33.29 -4.49 11.89
C ALA A 630 32.81 -5.54 12.91
N VAL A 631 33.76 -6.39 13.32
CA VAL A 631 33.59 -7.39 14.38
C VAL A 631 34.49 -7.06 15.56
N ASP A 632 34.27 -7.69 16.70
CA ASP A 632 35.11 -7.51 17.88
C ASP A 632 36.59 -7.80 17.56
N GLY A 633 37.45 -6.84 17.88
CA GLY A 633 38.90 -6.90 17.71
C GLY A 633 39.59 -7.48 18.94
N ASP A 634 40.85 -7.08 19.15
CA ASP A 634 41.61 -7.45 20.33
C ASP A 634 41.20 -6.56 21.53
N PRO A 635 40.59 -7.10 22.59
CA PRO A 635 40.06 -6.31 23.70
C PRO A 635 41.13 -5.47 24.43
N ASP A 636 42.40 -5.87 24.35
CA ASP A 636 43.52 -5.12 24.96
C ASP A 636 44.05 -4.00 24.07
N ALA A 637 43.66 -3.99 22.79
CA ALA A 637 44.10 -3.01 21.81
C ALA A 637 43.16 -1.80 21.80
N VAL A 638 43.43 -0.83 22.67
CA VAL A 638 42.69 0.44 22.78
C VAL A 638 43.49 1.62 22.24
N VAL A 639 42.79 2.71 21.89
CA VAL A 639 43.42 3.99 21.54
C VAL A 639 44.19 4.52 22.76
N ASP A 640 45.43 4.93 22.57
CA ASP A 640 46.27 5.45 23.63
C ASP A 640 45.83 6.87 24.07
N ALA A 641 46.17 7.27 25.30
CA ALA A 641 45.79 8.58 25.83
C ALA A 641 46.28 9.78 24.98
N PRO A 642 47.48 9.75 24.36
CA PRO A 642 47.91 10.76 23.39
C PRO A 642 47.05 10.78 22.12
N GLY A 643 46.72 9.60 21.55
CA GLY A 643 45.88 9.47 20.38
C GLY A 643 44.46 10.00 20.60
N SER A 644 43.83 9.65 21.73
CA SER A 644 42.49 10.15 22.09
C SER A 644 42.48 11.68 22.22
N LYS A 645 43.48 12.28 22.89
CA LYS A 645 43.62 13.75 22.97
C LYS A 645 43.79 14.43 21.62
N MET A 646 44.53 13.80 20.70
CA MET A 646 44.73 14.35 19.35
C MET A 646 43.42 14.34 18.55
N LEU A 647 42.65 13.25 18.64
CA LEU A 647 41.34 13.16 17.99
C LEU A 647 40.35 14.17 18.56
N GLU A 648 40.34 14.36 19.89
CA GLU A 648 39.51 15.36 20.57
C GLU A 648 39.86 16.80 20.11
N GLN A 649 41.14 17.12 19.95
CA GLN A 649 41.56 18.43 19.44
C GLN A 649 41.13 18.67 17.99
N ARG A 650 41.27 17.66 17.12
CA ARG A 650 40.79 17.73 15.73
C ARG A 650 39.28 17.91 15.68
N HIS A 651 38.55 17.10 16.44
CA HIS A 651 37.10 17.21 16.59
C HIS A 651 36.70 18.62 17.04
N HIS A 652 37.34 19.18 18.06
CA HIS A 652 37.01 20.49 18.59
C HIS A 652 37.15 21.59 17.52
N LEU A 653 38.20 21.54 16.71
CA LEU A 653 38.42 22.51 15.63
C LEU A 653 37.33 22.41 14.56
N GLU A 654 37.00 21.18 14.13
CA GLU A 654 35.96 20.94 13.13
C GLU A 654 34.57 21.31 13.65
N TRP A 655 34.23 20.88 14.88
CA TRP A 655 32.97 21.20 15.55
C TRP A 655 32.80 22.71 15.72
N LYS A 656 33.84 23.45 16.13
CA LYS A 656 33.76 24.90 16.27
C LYS A 656 33.44 25.58 14.93
N SER A 657 34.14 25.20 13.86
CA SER A 657 33.86 25.73 12.51
C SER A 657 32.46 25.31 12.01
N ALA A 658 32.04 24.08 12.28
CA ALA A 658 30.71 23.59 11.91
C ALA A 658 29.60 24.31 12.68
N ARG A 659 29.77 24.57 13.98
CA ARG A 659 28.85 25.31 14.85
C ARG A 659 28.68 26.74 14.37
N GLU A 660 29.77 27.46 14.11
CA GLU A 660 29.72 28.83 13.59
C GLU A 660 28.99 28.89 12.24
N ARG A 661 29.33 27.99 11.30
CA ARG A 661 28.62 27.88 10.01
C ARG A 661 27.16 27.48 10.15
N HIS A 662 26.82 26.68 11.15
CA HIS A 662 25.46 26.24 11.41
C HIS A 662 24.61 27.39 11.94
N ILE A 663 25.09 28.08 12.98
CA ILE A 663 24.45 29.26 13.56
C ILE A 663 24.25 30.34 12.49
N ALA A 664 25.29 30.68 11.72
CA ALA A 664 25.18 31.67 10.65
C ALA A 664 24.13 31.30 9.59
N ARG A 665 24.08 30.02 9.18
CA ARG A 665 23.07 29.52 8.23
C ARG A 665 21.66 29.50 8.83
N ALA A 666 21.52 29.09 10.09
CA ALA A 666 20.24 29.05 10.80
C ALA A 666 19.67 30.47 10.99
N HIS A 667 20.51 31.45 11.30
CA HIS A 667 20.12 32.86 11.34
C HIS A 667 19.67 33.36 9.96
N ALA A 668 20.48 33.19 8.91
CA ALA A 668 20.14 33.66 7.57
C ALA A 668 18.86 33.02 7.03
N ALA A 669 18.74 31.69 7.14
CA ALA A 669 17.55 30.95 6.72
C ALA A 669 16.33 31.30 7.60
N GLY A 670 16.55 31.52 8.88
CA GLY A 670 15.55 31.94 9.85
C GLY A 670 14.95 33.32 9.56
N GLU A 671 15.80 34.31 9.32
CA GLU A 671 15.40 35.66 8.93
C GLU A 671 14.62 35.64 7.62
N GLN A 672 15.10 34.91 6.62
CA GLN A 672 14.40 34.72 5.35
C GLN A 672 13.03 34.04 5.56
N ARG A 673 12.97 33.02 6.43
CA ARG A 673 11.71 32.31 6.73
C ARG A 673 10.73 33.20 7.49
N VAL A 674 11.19 33.99 8.45
CA VAL A 674 10.36 34.97 9.17
C VAL A 674 9.84 36.04 8.22
N ALA A 675 10.68 36.58 7.34
CA ALA A 675 10.27 37.54 6.31
C ALA A 675 9.21 36.94 5.36
N SER A 676 9.40 35.69 4.94
CA SER A 676 8.44 34.94 4.13
C SER A 676 7.11 34.72 4.87
N LEU A 677 7.15 34.26 6.13
CA LEU A 677 5.94 34.07 6.96
C LEU A 677 5.18 35.38 7.19
N ARG A 678 5.88 36.49 7.40
CA ARG A 678 5.27 37.83 7.50
C ARG A 678 4.61 38.23 6.20
N ALA A 679 5.29 38.05 5.06
CA ALA A 679 4.73 38.35 3.75
C ALA A 679 3.49 37.49 3.44
N GLN A 680 3.52 36.20 3.77
CA GLN A 680 2.39 35.28 3.63
C GLN A 680 1.20 35.66 4.53
N ARG A 681 1.47 35.96 5.81
CA ARG A 681 0.46 36.45 6.75
C ARG A 681 -0.22 37.70 6.19
N ASP A 682 0.58 38.70 5.81
CA ASP A 682 0.07 39.99 5.36
C ASP A 682 -0.73 39.83 4.06
N GLN A 683 -0.35 38.89 3.19
CA GLN A 683 -1.10 38.57 1.99
C GLN A 683 -2.42 37.85 2.27
N GLN A 684 -2.44 36.83 3.13
CA GLN A 684 -3.68 36.13 3.50
C GLN A 684 -4.66 37.07 4.22
N LEU A 685 -4.15 37.95 5.08
CA LEU A 685 -4.96 38.98 5.72
C LEU A 685 -5.56 39.93 4.68
N ARG A 686 -4.78 40.38 3.68
CA ARG A 686 -5.30 41.21 2.59
C ARG A 686 -6.45 40.55 1.82
N VAL A 687 -6.34 39.26 1.49
CA VAL A 687 -7.40 38.51 0.80
C VAL A 687 -8.67 38.43 1.65
N LEU A 688 -8.53 38.08 2.93
CA LEU A 688 -9.67 38.01 3.87
C LEU A 688 -10.32 39.40 4.09
N GLU A 689 -9.51 40.45 4.19
CA GLU A 689 -9.97 41.84 4.34
C GLU A 689 -10.70 42.34 3.08
N GLU A 690 -10.24 41.99 1.88
CA GLU A 690 -10.94 42.28 0.63
C GLU A 690 -12.27 41.53 0.53
N HIS A 691 -12.32 40.28 1.00
CA HIS A 691 -13.56 39.50 1.04
C HIS A 691 -14.59 40.08 2.02
N ILE A 692 -14.16 40.61 3.17
CA ILE A 692 -15.07 41.30 4.11
C ILE A 692 -15.68 42.56 3.48
N LYS A 693 -14.93 43.29 2.64
CA LYS A 693 -15.43 44.53 2.01
C LYS A 693 -16.63 44.29 1.09
N ASN A 694 -16.80 43.08 0.56
CA ASN A 694 -17.84 42.74 -0.43
C ASN A 694 -19.02 41.97 0.18
N VAL A 695 -19.06 41.76 1.50
CA VAL A 695 -20.08 40.95 2.18
C VAL A 695 -20.95 41.84 3.08
N GLU A 696 -22.26 41.83 2.84
CA GLU A 696 -23.25 42.62 3.61
C GLU A 696 -23.86 41.85 4.80
N ASP A 697 -23.73 40.52 4.85
CA ASP A 697 -24.30 39.70 5.93
C ASP A 697 -23.48 39.83 7.25
N PRO A 698 -24.09 40.32 8.35
CA PRO A 698 -23.39 40.55 9.61
C PRO A 698 -22.89 39.27 10.30
N LYS A 699 -23.50 38.10 10.04
CA LYS A 699 -22.99 36.82 10.57
C LYS A 699 -21.72 36.40 9.85
N ILE A 700 -21.67 36.56 8.53
CA ILE A 700 -20.50 36.24 7.71
C ILE A 700 -19.35 37.21 8.03
N VAL A 701 -19.65 38.50 8.23
CA VAL A 701 -18.64 39.49 8.69
C VAL A 701 -18.07 39.11 10.06
N LYS A 702 -18.91 38.68 11.02
CA LYS A 702 -18.46 38.21 12.33
C LYS A 702 -17.61 36.94 12.25
N MET A 703 -17.97 36.01 11.37
CA MET A 703 -17.21 34.79 11.12
C MET A 703 -15.83 35.11 10.52
N ARG A 704 -15.78 35.88 9.44
CA ARG A 704 -14.54 36.27 8.75
C ARG A 704 -13.61 37.13 9.61
N SER A 705 -14.15 38.00 10.46
CA SER A 705 -13.33 38.76 11.43
C SER A 705 -12.72 37.85 12.52
N SER A 706 -13.45 36.81 12.96
CA SER A 706 -12.90 35.77 13.84
C SER A 706 -11.82 34.94 13.15
N GLU A 707 -11.96 34.67 11.85
CA GLU A 707 -10.94 33.99 11.04
C GLU A 707 -9.68 34.85 10.87
N ILE A 708 -9.81 36.16 10.60
CA ILE A 708 -8.68 37.10 10.56
C ILE A 708 -7.89 37.06 11.87
N SER A 709 -8.58 37.05 13.01
CA SER A 709 -7.93 36.91 14.32
C SER A 709 -7.19 35.57 14.44
N SER A 710 -7.82 34.48 13.98
CA SER A 710 -7.24 33.14 14.03
C SER A 710 -6.02 32.98 13.13
N VAL A 711 -6.05 33.58 11.93
CA VAL A 711 -4.92 33.60 10.98
C VAL A 711 -3.78 34.42 11.56
N ARG A 712 -4.06 35.60 12.13
CA ARG A 712 -3.04 36.41 12.81
C ARG A 712 -2.39 35.62 13.95
N ASP A 713 -3.18 35.02 14.83
CA ASP A 713 -2.67 34.20 15.94
C ASP A 713 -1.85 33.00 15.45
N LYS A 714 -2.27 32.35 14.36
CA LYS A 714 -1.54 31.23 13.74
C LYS A 714 -0.17 31.67 13.25
N PHE A 715 -0.08 32.73 12.45
CA PHE A 715 1.21 33.21 11.94
C PHE A 715 2.08 33.81 13.02
N ASP A 716 1.52 34.51 14.00
CA ASP A 716 2.29 35.05 15.12
C ASP A 716 2.89 33.91 15.95
N ARG A 717 2.17 32.80 16.16
CA ARG A 717 2.73 31.57 16.76
C ARG A 717 3.84 30.96 15.92
N LEU A 718 3.67 30.88 14.60
CA LEU A 718 4.68 30.30 13.69
C LEU A 718 5.95 31.17 13.62
N ILE A 719 5.80 32.49 13.53
CA ILE A 719 6.89 33.45 13.55
C ILE A 719 7.60 33.36 14.90
N ALA A 720 6.88 33.38 16.02
CA ALA A 720 7.47 33.26 17.35
C ALA A 720 8.14 31.88 17.57
N ALA A 721 7.64 30.81 16.96
CA ALA A 721 8.30 29.50 16.99
C ALA A 721 9.60 29.53 16.19
N GLN A 722 9.60 30.16 15.01
CA GLN A 722 10.78 30.27 14.16
C GLN A 722 11.85 31.19 14.78
N GLU A 723 11.45 32.33 15.34
CA GLU A 723 12.35 33.25 16.04
C GLU A 723 12.99 32.57 17.27
N ARG A 724 12.23 31.75 18.01
CA ARG A 724 12.76 30.91 19.09
C ARG A 724 13.73 29.85 18.58
N ALA A 725 13.42 29.18 17.47
CA ALA A 725 14.30 28.19 16.86
C ALA A 725 15.63 28.80 16.40
N VAL A 726 15.60 30.00 15.83
CA VAL A 726 16.80 30.74 15.41
C VAL A 726 17.64 31.16 16.61
N THR A 727 16.99 31.66 17.67
CA THR A 727 17.69 32.10 18.88
C THR A 727 18.28 30.91 19.66
N GLY A 728 17.62 29.75 19.59
CA GLY A 728 18.07 28.49 20.18
C GLY A 728 18.99 27.67 19.26
N ALA A 729 19.35 28.17 18.08
CA ALA A 729 20.13 27.42 17.11
C ALA A 729 21.54 27.17 17.66
N ASP A 730 21.90 25.90 17.82
CA ASP A 730 23.20 25.50 18.31
C ASP A 730 23.59 24.10 17.78
N LEU A 731 24.89 23.82 17.78
CA LEU A 731 25.43 22.50 17.50
C LEU A 731 26.02 21.96 18.80
N THR A 732 25.32 21.05 19.47
CA THR A 732 25.86 20.35 20.64
C THR A 732 26.57 19.07 20.22
N THR A 733 27.54 18.63 21.02
CA THR A 733 28.33 17.44 20.73
C THR A 733 28.41 16.55 21.96
N ARG A 734 28.31 15.24 21.75
CA ARG A 734 28.51 14.21 22.77
C ARG A 734 29.56 13.23 22.27
N HIS A 735 30.61 13.01 23.04
CA HIS A 735 31.59 11.95 22.77
C HIS A 735 30.98 10.59 23.14
N LEU A 736 30.91 9.69 22.17
CA LEU A 736 30.23 8.40 22.32
C LEU A 736 31.23 7.27 22.54
N ALA A 737 32.25 7.18 21.70
CA ALA A 737 33.23 6.10 21.79
C ALA A 737 34.57 6.47 21.14
N ASP A 738 35.64 5.84 21.63
CA ASP A 738 36.94 5.74 20.96
C ASP A 738 37.13 4.30 20.50
N VAL A 739 37.34 4.12 19.20
CA VAL A 739 37.45 2.83 18.54
C VAL A 739 38.84 2.70 17.94
N LEU A 740 39.57 1.64 18.28
CA LEU A 740 40.73 1.23 17.49
C LEU A 740 40.28 0.27 16.40
N LEU A 741 40.28 0.73 15.15
CA LEU A 741 39.85 -0.05 13.98
C LEU A 741 41.05 -0.71 13.29
N GLU A 742 41.11 -2.04 13.32
CA GLU A 742 42.08 -2.84 12.59
C GLU A 742 41.51 -3.25 11.22
N VAL A 743 42.04 -2.66 10.15
CA VAL A 743 41.70 -2.99 8.77
C VAL A 743 42.63 -4.10 8.29
N VAL A 744 42.05 -5.23 7.90
CA VAL A 744 42.77 -6.40 7.36
C VAL A 744 42.40 -6.56 5.89
N ALA A 745 43.36 -6.99 5.08
CA ALA A 745 43.10 -7.37 3.70
C ALA A 745 41.98 -8.44 3.63
N PRO A 746 41.13 -8.40 2.59
CA PRO A 746 39.95 -9.26 2.47
C PRO A 746 40.24 -10.76 2.56
#